data_AF-A0A0I9YXA5-F1
#
_entry.id   AF-A0A0I9YXA5-F1
#
_cell.length_a   1.000
_cell.length_b   1.000
_cell.length_c   1.000
_cell.angle_alpha   90.00
_cell.angle_beta   90.00
_cell.angle_gamma   90.00
#
_symmetry.space_group_name_H-M   'P 1'
#
loop_
_entity.id
_entity.type
_entity.pdbx_description
1 polymer ?
#
loop_
_entity_poly.entity_id
_entity_poly.type
_entity_poly.pdbx_seq_one_letter_code
_entity_poly.pdbx_strand_id
1 'polypeptide(L)'
;MSMSPQDVAVLIQREGSGASPETYDAANESDDAVVKRTKLLSSVLETLKQQDPSSLEATAKALGDGSRDVAWRLPYGDSGILEFFLDILAADEEQPHGVKVQALRVTGNSCADTDQNRARVVEGKYIVSFIKHLQDMSLVPYLIPVLYNVLVDYEPAQRLASESRLSSHLITLLQSPNRAAFSPLVTYFCKILALLITQDGEVAVADSETASVLLKLAVSPDHSTDIEDFLALVSTAASYLANESFQERLLDSKEADVFVKAFYIAHTQFDSELDDEDTAKELGQLCTSLLTTLADLTGNDAFPACYSLESSVPQSLLRWLKEPHVILQSAACLALGNLSRSDQASTAFVQKYQAHLPLIAILSNPEIKDAQLLHSALSFLKNLAIPAQNKTLLGDLLEPVSVPRILTIDTLPQVQFSAVSLLRLLLVNCPDNVRRVVTPRTAEGEGSGKHTTVHDMISLFDRSDTEPTRLEAARSVATVCRVLHTAPTEGVLSGWSSEIEKTPSRDLFYAEHDLSQVLAFLITQEKWPILKSEAWFVFALMSRSKDGAQVVAKILAISGAMDALSYAVTGKTTNDETPQIEGGAPEIPPAIPEELALEPQQVDPKQKANMAKVDRENCLVLCTEVVKNGETQESKQVDRLRSLIRQGTELLGKKAEE
;
A
#
# COMPACT_ATOMS: atom_id res chain seq x y z
N MET A 1 -9.12 -67.05 -14.48
CA MET A 1 -7.84 -67.24 -15.20
C MET A 1 -7.09 -65.93 -15.09
N SER A 2 -5.82 -65.95 -14.71
CA SER A 2 -4.97 -64.75 -14.70
C SER A 2 -4.95 -64.14 -16.09
N MET A 3 -5.27 -62.85 -16.22
CA MET A 3 -5.17 -62.13 -17.50
C MET A 3 -3.70 -61.86 -17.82
N SER A 4 -3.31 -61.92 -19.09
CA SER A 4 -1.99 -61.42 -19.48
C SER A 4 -2.00 -59.88 -19.53
N PRO A 5 -0.84 -59.21 -19.42
CA PRO A 5 -0.78 -57.75 -19.60
C PRO A 5 -1.40 -57.28 -20.93
N GLN A 6 -1.28 -58.09 -21.99
CA GLN A 6 -1.89 -57.79 -23.29
C GLN A 6 -3.42 -57.87 -23.24
N ASP A 7 -3.98 -58.85 -22.52
CA ASP A 7 -5.43 -58.96 -22.34
C ASP A 7 -5.99 -57.77 -21.57
N VAL A 8 -5.24 -57.28 -20.56
CA VAL A 8 -5.60 -56.07 -19.80
C VAL A 8 -5.58 -54.85 -20.72
N ALA A 9 -4.52 -54.66 -21.52
CA ALA A 9 -4.44 -53.56 -22.46
C ALA A 9 -5.61 -53.56 -23.47
N VAL A 10 -5.94 -54.73 -24.03
CA VAL A 10 -7.07 -54.89 -24.97
C VAL A 10 -8.40 -54.58 -24.29
N LEU A 11 -8.60 -55.02 -23.05
CA LEU A 11 -9.82 -54.74 -22.29
C LEU A 11 -9.98 -53.23 -22.06
N ILE A 12 -8.91 -52.58 -21.59
CA ILE A 12 -8.92 -51.15 -21.26
C ILE A 12 -9.17 -50.30 -22.51
N GLN A 13 -8.55 -50.66 -23.64
CA GLN A 13 -8.78 -49.98 -24.91
C GLN A 13 -10.20 -50.20 -25.45
N ARG A 14 -10.74 -51.43 -25.33
CA ARG A 14 -12.06 -51.78 -25.86
C ARG A 14 -13.20 -51.12 -25.11
N GLU A 15 -13.08 -50.99 -23.79
CA GLU A 15 -14.17 -50.53 -22.91
C GLU A 15 -13.99 -49.07 -22.46
N GLY A 16 -12.87 -48.43 -22.82
CA GLY A 16 -12.71 -46.99 -22.67
C GLY A 16 -13.68 -46.19 -23.53
N SER A 17 -13.82 -44.90 -23.24
CA SER A 17 -14.58 -43.97 -24.08
C SER A 17 -13.85 -43.63 -25.37
N GLY A 18 -12.51 -43.65 -25.35
CA GLY A 18 -11.67 -43.21 -26.48
C GLY A 18 -11.68 -41.69 -26.71
N ALA A 19 -12.36 -40.92 -25.85
CA ALA A 19 -12.42 -39.46 -25.89
C ALA A 19 -11.22 -38.83 -25.17
N SER A 20 -10.86 -37.61 -25.55
CA SER A 20 -9.93 -36.80 -24.76
C SER A 20 -10.63 -36.26 -23.51
N PRO A 21 -9.89 -35.90 -22.45
CA PRO A 21 -10.49 -35.32 -21.25
C PRO A 21 -11.39 -34.11 -21.50
N GLU A 22 -11.05 -33.27 -22.49
CA GLU A 22 -11.81 -32.06 -22.87
C GLU A 22 -13.13 -32.36 -23.62
N THR A 23 -13.22 -33.53 -24.25
CA THR A 23 -14.37 -33.91 -25.09
C THR A 23 -15.23 -34.99 -24.44
N TYR A 24 -14.74 -35.58 -23.35
CA TYR A 24 -15.48 -36.57 -22.59
C TYR A 24 -16.62 -35.91 -21.81
N ASP A 25 -17.83 -36.44 -22.00
CA ASP A 25 -19.00 -36.04 -21.25
C ASP A 25 -19.68 -37.31 -20.70
N ALA A 26 -19.72 -37.41 -19.38
CA ALA A 26 -20.32 -38.54 -18.68
C ALA A 26 -21.81 -38.72 -19.01
N ALA A 27 -22.51 -37.66 -19.45
CA ALA A 27 -23.91 -37.75 -19.87
C ALA A 27 -24.11 -38.54 -21.18
N ASN A 28 -23.06 -38.76 -21.96
CA ASN A 28 -23.10 -39.56 -23.19
C ASN A 28 -22.88 -41.07 -22.94
N GLU A 29 -22.54 -41.46 -21.72
CA GLU A 29 -22.36 -42.85 -21.34
C GLU A 29 -23.70 -43.49 -20.91
N SER A 30 -23.79 -44.82 -20.97
CA SER A 30 -24.97 -45.52 -20.43
C SER A 30 -24.99 -45.45 -18.91
N ASP A 31 -26.19 -45.44 -18.31
CA ASP A 31 -26.38 -45.38 -16.85
C ASP A 31 -25.63 -46.50 -16.09
N ASP A 32 -25.36 -47.63 -16.74
CA ASP A 32 -24.66 -48.78 -16.18
C ASP A 32 -23.16 -48.86 -16.55
N ALA A 33 -22.63 -47.90 -17.30
CA ALA A 33 -21.27 -47.96 -17.86
C ALA A 33 -20.19 -48.07 -16.78
N VAL A 34 -20.30 -47.29 -15.70
CA VAL A 34 -19.37 -47.36 -14.55
C VAL A 34 -19.43 -48.73 -13.89
N VAL A 35 -20.64 -49.22 -13.57
CA VAL A 35 -20.84 -50.53 -12.92
C VAL A 35 -20.28 -51.67 -13.79
N LYS A 36 -20.52 -51.61 -15.11
CA LYS A 36 -19.98 -52.58 -16.08
C LYS A 36 -18.45 -52.57 -16.09
N ARG A 37 -17.83 -51.39 -16.20
CA ARG A 37 -16.37 -51.22 -16.16
C ARG A 37 -15.78 -51.73 -14.85
N THR A 38 -16.35 -51.36 -13.70
CA THR A 38 -15.92 -51.82 -12.37
C THR A 38 -15.94 -53.35 -12.26
N LYS A 39 -17.00 -54.00 -12.77
CA LYS A 39 -17.11 -55.46 -12.76
C LYS A 39 -16.06 -56.15 -13.62
N LEU A 40 -15.71 -55.57 -14.77
CA LEU A 40 -14.65 -56.09 -15.64
C LEU A 40 -13.28 -56.02 -14.96
N LEU A 41 -13.03 -54.94 -14.22
CA LEU A 41 -11.79 -54.70 -13.49
C LEU A 41 -11.57 -55.65 -12.30
N SER A 42 -12.60 -56.30 -11.77
CA SER A 42 -12.44 -57.26 -10.66
C SER A 42 -11.46 -58.40 -11.02
N SER A 43 -11.53 -58.91 -12.25
CA SER A 43 -10.61 -59.95 -12.74
C SER A 43 -9.17 -59.43 -12.95
N VAL A 44 -9.04 -58.14 -13.26
CA VAL A 44 -7.75 -57.46 -13.39
C VAL A 44 -7.11 -57.28 -12.01
N LEU A 45 -7.89 -56.89 -11.00
CA LEU A 45 -7.40 -56.78 -9.63
C LEU A 45 -6.92 -58.13 -9.06
N GLU A 46 -7.67 -59.22 -9.30
CA GLU A 46 -7.22 -60.56 -8.92
C GLU A 46 -5.89 -60.93 -9.59
N THR A 47 -5.73 -60.55 -10.86
CA THR A 47 -4.49 -60.75 -11.62
C THR A 47 -3.33 -59.96 -11.01
N LEU A 48 -3.53 -58.68 -10.72
CA LEU A 48 -2.51 -57.81 -10.09
C LEU A 48 -1.98 -58.40 -8.79
N LYS A 49 -2.86 -58.94 -7.94
CA LYS A 49 -2.49 -59.54 -6.64
C LYS A 49 -1.67 -60.82 -6.74
N GLN A 50 -1.62 -61.47 -7.91
CA GLN A 50 -0.98 -62.77 -8.11
C GLN A 50 0.29 -62.68 -8.96
N GLN A 51 0.63 -61.51 -9.49
CA GLN A 51 1.74 -61.34 -10.42
C GLN A 51 3.09 -61.19 -9.73
N ASP A 52 4.13 -61.72 -10.39
CA ASP A 52 5.53 -61.39 -10.09
C ASP A 52 5.86 -59.93 -10.51
N PRO A 53 6.96 -59.34 -10.01
CA PRO A 53 7.29 -57.94 -10.27
C PRO A 53 7.42 -57.56 -11.76
N SER A 54 7.90 -58.48 -12.62
CA SER A 54 8.10 -58.20 -14.04
C SER A 54 6.78 -58.18 -14.81
N SER A 55 5.89 -59.11 -14.49
CA SER A 55 4.52 -59.16 -15.03
C SER A 55 3.67 -58.00 -14.51
N LEU A 56 3.88 -57.62 -13.25
CA LEU A 56 3.20 -56.50 -12.60
C LEU A 56 3.49 -55.17 -13.28
N GLU A 57 4.75 -54.90 -13.63
CA GLU A 57 5.12 -53.65 -14.33
C GLU A 57 4.39 -53.52 -15.67
N ALA A 58 4.32 -54.60 -16.45
CA ALA A 58 3.64 -54.60 -17.74
C ALA A 58 2.13 -54.37 -17.60
N THR A 59 1.49 -55.00 -16.62
CA THR A 59 0.06 -54.79 -16.33
C THR A 59 -0.20 -53.38 -15.81
N ALA A 60 0.63 -52.89 -14.89
CA ALA A 60 0.56 -51.55 -14.34
C ALA A 60 0.74 -50.49 -15.44
N LYS A 61 1.61 -50.74 -16.42
CA LYS A 61 1.74 -49.88 -17.59
C LYS A 61 0.46 -49.85 -18.42
N ALA A 62 -0.18 -50.99 -18.67
CA ALA A 62 -1.44 -51.04 -19.41
C ALA A 62 -2.55 -50.25 -18.70
N LEU A 63 -2.63 -50.36 -17.37
CA LEU A 63 -3.56 -49.56 -16.55
C LEU A 63 -3.18 -48.08 -16.51
N GLY A 64 -1.89 -47.76 -16.43
CA GLY A 64 -1.39 -46.39 -16.44
C GLY A 64 -1.63 -45.69 -17.78
N ASP A 65 -1.53 -46.40 -18.89
CA ASP A 65 -1.92 -45.90 -20.22
C ASP A 65 -3.44 -45.72 -20.30
N GLY A 66 -4.20 -46.66 -19.74
CA GLY A 66 -5.67 -46.63 -19.63
C GLY A 66 -6.24 -45.47 -18.83
N SER A 67 -5.62 -45.17 -17.69
CA SER A 67 -6.09 -44.15 -16.73
C SER A 67 -6.21 -42.73 -17.33
N ARG A 68 -5.60 -42.48 -18.49
CA ARG A 68 -5.73 -41.21 -19.24
C ARG A 68 -7.14 -40.98 -19.75
N ASP A 69 -7.89 -42.05 -20.01
CA ASP A 69 -9.29 -41.98 -20.41
C ASP A 69 -10.17 -41.79 -19.16
N VAL A 70 -10.90 -40.68 -19.14
CA VAL A 70 -11.70 -40.20 -18.00
C VAL A 70 -12.71 -41.26 -17.55
N ALA A 71 -13.22 -42.07 -18.48
CA ALA A 71 -14.20 -43.11 -18.20
C ALA A 71 -13.68 -44.21 -17.25
N TRP A 72 -12.36 -44.32 -17.06
CA TRP A 72 -11.74 -45.28 -16.16
C TRP A 72 -11.49 -44.76 -14.75
N ARG A 73 -11.53 -43.45 -14.51
CA ARG A 73 -11.14 -42.84 -13.23
C ARG A 73 -11.97 -43.38 -12.06
N LEU A 74 -13.30 -43.23 -12.10
CA LEU A 74 -14.20 -43.79 -11.08
C LEU A 74 -14.13 -45.32 -10.98
N PRO A 75 -14.21 -46.10 -12.09
CA PRO A 75 -14.06 -47.55 -12.02
C PRO A 75 -12.76 -48.04 -11.38
N TYR A 76 -11.64 -47.33 -11.55
CA TYR A 76 -10.36 -47.71 -10.93
C TYR A 76 -10.43 -47.63 -9.41
N GLY A 77 -11.09 -46.61 -8.86
CA GLY A 77 -11.37 -46.51 -7.42
C GLY A 77 -12.41 -47.52 -6.94
N ASP A 78 -13.53 -47.66 -7.65
CA ASP A 78 -14.62 -48.56 -7.21
C ASP A 78 -14.23 -50.05 -7.29
N SER A 79 -13.29 -50.40 -8.16
CA SER A 79 -12.79 -51.77 -8.30
C SER A 79 -11.72 -52.15 -7.28
N GLY A 80 -11.13 -51.20 -6.56
CA GLY A 80 -9.99 -51.44 -5.67
C GLY A 80 -8.62 -51.43 -6.35
N ILE A 81 -8.55 -51.08 -7.64
CA ILE A 81 -7.26 -50.99 -8.37
C ILE A 81 -6.46 -49.77 -7.90
N LEU A 82 -7.12 -48.64 -7.65
CA LEU A 82 -6.45 -47.46 -7.11
C LEU A 82 -5.84 -47.77 -5.74
N GLU A 83 -6.61 -48.36 -4.83
CA GLU A 83 -6.17 -48.78 -3.50
C GLU A 83 -4.99 -49.75 -3.58
N PHE A 84 -5.01 -50.72 -4.50
CA PHE A 84 -3.88 -51.62 -4.71
C PHE A 84 -2.58 -50.87 -5.05
N PHE A 85 -2.63 -49.86 -5.93
CA PHE A 85 -1.44 -49.07 -6.27
C PHE A 85 -1.03 -48.09 -5.17
N LEU A 86 -2.00 -47.55 -4.42
CA LEU A 86 -1.73 -46.75 -3.23
C LEU A 86 -1.02 -47.58 -2.15
N ASP A 87 -1.46 -48.82 -1.94
CA ASP A 87 -0.82 -49.79 -1.02
C ASP A 87 0.61 -50.12 -1.47
N ILE A 88 0.83 -50.34 -2.78
CA ILE A 88 2.18 -50.53 -3.35
C ILE A 88 3.09 -49.34 -3.06
N LEU A 89 2.58 -48.12 -3.19
CA LEU A 89 3.35 -46.90 -2.91
C LEU A 89 3.54 -46.68 -1.41
N ALA A 90 2.66 -47.19 -0.55
CA ALA A 90 2.77 -47.07 0.90
C ALA A 90 3.61 -48.17 1.54
N ALA A 91 3.83 -49.30 0.85
CA ALA A 91 4.56 -50.44 1.37
C ALA A 91 6.02 -50.10 1.68
N ASP A 92 6.53 -50.64 2.78
CA ASP A 92 7.96 -50.56 3.14
C ASP A 92 8.84 -51.45 2.26
N GLU A 93 8.24 -52.42 1.55
CA GLU A 93 8.94 -53.31 0.63
C GLU A 93 9.42 -52.56 -0.62
N GLU A 94 10.68 -52.79 -1.00
CA GLU A 94 11.27 -52.14 -2.16
C GLU A 94 10.64 -52.66 -3.46
N GLN A 95 9.92 -51.77 -4.15
CA GLN A 95 9.32 -52.06 -5.45
C GLN A 95 10.23 -51.61 -6.59
N PRO A 96 10.25 -52.32 -7.73
CA PRO A 96 10.97 -51.88 -8.92
C PRO A 96 10.57 -50.46 -9.32
N HIS A 97 11.55 -49.65 -9.74
CA HIS A 97 11.31 -48.26 -10.14
C HIS A 97 10.18 -48.14 -11.19
N GLY A 98 10.17 -49.01 -12.20
CA GLY A 98 9.14 -49.02 -13.24
C GLY A 98 7.72 -49.23 -12.67
N VAL A 99 7.56 -50.14 -11.70
CA VAL A 99 6.27 -50.36 -11.00
C VAL A 99 5.84 -49.10 -10.25
N LYS A 100 6.75 -48.44 -9.52
CA LYS A 100 6.44 -47.19 -8.80
C LYS A 100 5.99 -46.08 -9.76
N VAL A 101 6.69 -45.92 -10.88
CA VAL A 101 6.31 -44.95 -11.92
C VAL A 101 4.90 -45.23 -12.46
N GLN A 102 4.57 -46.48 -12.79
CA GLN A 102 3.23 -46.82 -13.27
C GLN A 102 2.16 -46.66 -12.18
N ALA A 103 2.45 -47.02 -10.93
CA ALA A 103 1.55 -46.83 -9.80
C ALA A 103 1.22 -45.33 -9.59
N LEU A 104 2.24 -44.47 -9.67
CA LEU A 104 2.08 -43.01 -9.62
C LEU A 104 1.21 -42.52 -10.79
N ARG A 105 1.46 -42.98 -12.01
CA ARG A 105 0.65 -42.62 -13.19
C ARG A 105 -0.82 -43.01 -13.02
N VAL A 106 -1.09 -44.24 -12.57
CA VAL A 106 -2.47 -44.71 -12.30
C VAL A 106 -3.10 -43.83 -11.23
N THR A 107 -2.38 -43.54 -10.14
CA THR A 107 -2.88 -42.72 -9.03
C THR A 107 -3.25 -41.31 -9.48
N GLY A 108 -2.31 -40.57 -10.09
CA GLY A 108 -2.53 -39.18 -10.48
C GLY A 108 -3.62 -39.01 -11.53
N ASN A 109 -3.71 -39.92 -12.49
CA ASN A 109 -4.75 -39.86 -13.51
C ASN A 109 -6.12 -40.26 -12.94
N SER A 110 -6.18 -41.23 -12.03
CA SER A 110 -7.44 -41.63 -11.38
C SER A 110 -7.98 -40.54 -10.45
N CYS A 111 -7.11 -39.72 -9.86
CA CYS A 111 -7.51 -38.63 -8.98
C CYS A 111 -7.92 -37.34 -9.72
N ALA A 112 -7.45 -37.16 -10.96
CA ALA A 112 -7.77 -35.98 -11.77
C ALA A 112 -9.30 -35.81 -11.89
N ASP A 113 -9.80 -34.64 -11.49
CA ASP A 113 -11.22 -34.27 -11.53
C ASP A 113 -12.19 -35.29 -10.88
N THR A 114 -11.68 -36.14 -9.96
CA THR A 114 -12.45 -37.23 -9.34
C THR A 114 -12.31 -37.22 -7.82
N ASP A 115 -13.18 -36.47 -7.14
CA ASP A 115 -13.11 -36.25 -5.68
C ASP A 115 -13.25 -37.54 -4.87
N GLN A 116 -14.02 -38.52 -5.33
CA GLN A 116 -14.16 -39.83 -4.67
C GLN A 116 -12.82 -40.57 -4.62
N ASN A 117 -11.95 -40.36 -5.60
CA ASN A 117 -10.61 -40.95 -5.61
C ASN A 117 -9.62 -40.14 -4.78
N ARG A 118 -9.71 -38.81 -4.81
CA ARG A 118 -8.94 -37.95 -3.89
C ARG A 118 -9.30 -38.24 -2.42
N ALA A 119 -10.57 -38.51 -2.12
CA ALA A 119 -11.03 -38.92 -0.79
C ALA A 119 -10.33 -40.20 -0.31
N ARG A 120 -10.24 -41.23 -1.17
CA ARG A 120 -9.51 -42.47 -0.85
C ARG A 120 -8.04 -42.21 -0.50
N VAL A 121 -7.39 -41.31 -1.25
CA VAL A 121 -6.00 -40.88 -0.98
C VAL A 121 -5.87 -40.24 0.41
N VAL A 122 -6.81 -39.36 0.77
CA VAL A 122 -6.83 -38.65 2.06
C VAL A 122 -7.17 -39.57 3.22
N GLU A 123 -8.21 -40.40 3.10
CA GLU A 123 -8.65 -41.34 4.13
C GLU A 123 -7.55 -42.35 4.51
N GLY A 124 -6.82 -42.85 3.51
CA GLY A 124 -5.67 -43.73 3.73
C GLY A 124 -4.37 -42.99 4.10
N LYS A 125 -4.38 -41.66 4.18
CA LYS A 125 -3.21 -40.80 4.47
C LYS A 125 -2.03 -41.04 3.52
N TYR A 126 -2.31 -41.41 2.27
CA TYR A 126 -1.28 -41.77 1.29
C TYR A 126 -0.40 -40.59 0.87
N ILE A 127 -0.85 -39.34 1.09
CA ILE A 127 -0.03 -38.13 0.90
C ILE A 127 1.28 -38.21 1.70
N VAL A 128 1.27 -38.78 2.89
CA VAL A 128 2.48 -38.96 3.71
C VAL A 128 3.47 -39.91 3.00
N SER A 129 2.98 -40.96 2.37
CA SER A 129 3.80 -41.89 1.59
C SER A 129 4.35 -41.22 0.33
N PHE A 130 3.56 -40.38 -0.34
CA PHE A 130 4.03 -39.57 -1.47
C PHE A 130 5.18 -38.66 -1.06
N ILE A 131 5.06 -37.96 0.06
CA ILE A 131 6.13 -37.09 0.59
C ILE A 131 7.42 -37.87 0.85
N LYS A 132 7.34 -39.10 1.39
CA LYS A 132 8.52 -39.96 1.57
C LYS A 132 9.24 -40.25 0.25
N HIS A 133 8.50 -40.48 -0.83
CA HIS A 133 9.08 -40.75 -2.15
C HIS A 133 9.75 -39.53 -2.80
N LEU A 134 9.56 -38.31 -2.29
CA LEU A 134 10.31 -37.14 -2.76
C LEU A 134 11.82 -37.26 -2.51
N GLN A 135 12.26 -38.18 -1.63
CA GLN A 135 13.68 -38.47 -1.42
C GLN A 135 14.33 -39.20 -2.61
N ASP A 136 13.52 -39.89 -3.42
CA ASP A 136 13.98 -40.53 -4.66
C ASP A 136 13.84 -39.53 -5.82
N MET A 137 14.95 -38.87 -6.16
CA MET A 137 15.01 -37.86 -7.24
C MET A 137 14.51 -38.39 -8.59
N SER A 138 14.59 -39.70 -8.83
CA SER A 138 14.11 -40.31 -10.09
C SER A 138 12.59 -40.36 -10.19
N LEU A 139 11.87 -40.29 -9.06
CA LEU A 139 10.41 -40.30 -9.00
C LEU A 139 9.80 -38.90 -9.02
N VAL A 140 10.56 -37.86 -8.65
CA VAL A 140 10.08 -36.46 -8.60
C VAL A 140 9.36 -36.02 -9.88
N PRO A 141 9.84 -36.30 -11.11
CA PRO A 141 9.16 -35.90 -12.35
C PRO A 141 7.75 -36.48 -12.53
N TYR A 142 7.46 -37.61 -11.88
CA TYR A 142 6.15 -38.26 -11.91
C TYR A 142 5.31 -37.86 -10.70
N LEU A 143 5.96 -37.73 -9.55
CA LEU A 143 5.31 -37.49 -8.26
C LEU A 143 4.75 -36.07 -8.14
N ILE A 144 5.45 -35.06 -8.66
CA ILE A 144 5.00 -33.67 -8.60
C ILE A 144 3.69 -33.45 -9.36
N PRO A 145 3.52 -33.89 -10.63
CA PRO A 145 2.22 -33.85 -11.30
C PRO A 145 1.13 -34.65 -10.58
N VAL A 146 1.46 -35.80 -9.99
CA VAL A 146 0.50 -36.61 -9.22
C VAL A 146 0.02 -35.87 -7.98
N LEU A 147 0.93 -35.27 -7.22
CA LEU A 147 0.59 -34.43 -6.07
C LEU A 147 -0.31 -33.28 -6.51
N TYR A 148 0.00 -32.58 -7.59
CA TYR A 148 -0.87 -31.53 -8.10
C TYR A 148 -2.28 -32.04 -8.41
N ASN A 149 -2.44 -33.16 -9.14
CA ASN A 149 -3.75 -33.72 -9.46
C ASN A 149 -4.54 -34.17 -8.22
N VAL A 150 -3.85 -34.61 -7.17
CA VAL A 150 -4.48 -34.99 -5.89
C VAL A 150 -4.96 -33.75 -5.11
N LEU A 151 -4.28 -32.61 -5.28
CA LEU A 151 -4.49 -31.41 -4.48
C LEU A 151 -5.40 -30.37 -5.15
N VAL A 152 -5.29 -30.20 -6.47
CA VAL A 152 -6.04 -29.19 -7.22
C VAL A 152 -7.53 -29.37 -6.98
N ASP A 153 -8.24 -28.28 -6.68
CA ASP A 153 -9.68 -28.23 -6.40
C ASP A 153 -10.20 -29.23 -5.34
N TYR A 154 -9.35 -29.65 -4.38
CA TYR A 154 -9.75 -30.55 -3.30
C TYR A 154 -9.12 -30.21 -1.95
N GLU A 155 -9.84 -29.38 -1.20
CA GLU A 155 -9.41 -28.84 0.10
C GLU A 155 -8.97 -29.90 1.13
N PRO A 156 -9.64 -31.08 1.29
CA PRO A 156 -9.18 -32.08 2.26
C PRO A 156 -7.76 -32.60 1.99
N ALA A 157 -7.36 -32.73 0.72
CA ALA A 157 -6.01 -33.13 0.37
C ALA A 157 -5.01 -31.98 0.61
N GLN A 158 -5.38 -30.74 0.28
CA GLN A 158 -4.56 -29.55 0.52
C GLN A 158 -4.22 -29.41 2.01
N ARG A 159 -5.22 -29.52 2.88
CA ARG A 159 -5.04 -29.50 4.35
C ARG A 159 -4.11 -30.61 4.81
N LEU A 160 -4.35 -31.86 4.40
CA LEU A 160 -3.51 -32.99 4.81
C LEU A 160 -2.05 -32.82 4.32
N ALA A 161 -1.84 -32.29 3.11
CA ALA A 161 -0.51 -32.01 2.58
C ALA A 161 0.22 -30.90 3.35
N SER A 162 -0.49 -29.83 3.70
CA SER A 162 -0.01 -28.75 4.56
C SER A 162 0.42 -29.27 5.93
N GLU A 163 -0.47 -29.99 6.63
CA GLU A 163 -0.20 -30.62 7.94
C GLU A 163 0.98 -31.59 7.88
N SER A 164 1.19 -32.22 6.73
CA SER A 164 2.31 -33.15 6.46
C SER A 164 3.61 -32.45 6.01
N ARG A 165 3.64 -31.11 6.01
CA ARG A 165 4.80 -30.27 5.64
C ARG A 165 5.28 -30.49 4.20
N LEU A 166 4.35 -30.69 3.26
CA LEU A 166 4.72 -30.87 1.85
C LEU A 166 5.56 -29.69 1.34
N SER A 167 5.19 -28.45 1.67
CA SER A 167 5.92 -27.25 1.26
C SER A 167 7.41 -27.29 1.62
N SER A 168 7.77 -27.66 2.85
CA SER A 168 9.18 -27.76 3.28
C SER A 168 9.98 -28.77 2.45
N HIS A 169 9.37 -29.90 2.07
CA HIS A 169 10.02 -30.90 1.23
C HIS A 169 10.21 -30.40 -0.20
N LEU A 170 9.22 -29.68 -0.74
CA LEU A 170 9.30 -29.05 -2.05
C LEU A 170 10.42 -27.99 -2.09
N ILE A 171 10.52 -27.16 -1.06
CA ILE A 171 11.59 -26.16 -0.95
C ILE A 171 12.97 -26.82 -0.82
N THR A 172 13.09 -27.92 -0.08
CA THR A 172 14.32 -28.70 0.01
C THR A 172 14.78 -29.21 -1.38
N LEU A 173 13.85 -29.66 -2.22
CA LEU A 173 14.16 -30.08 -3.60
C LEU A 173 14.65 -28.92 -4.46
N LEU A 174 13.99 -27.76 -4.37
CA LEU A 174 14.35 -26.55 -5.12
C LEU A 174 15.71 -25.95 -4.69
N GLN A 175 16.12 -26.20 -3.45
CA GLN A 175 17.46 -25.82 -2.96
C GLN A 175 18.55 -26.85 -3.34
N SER A 176 18.18 -28.05 -3.78
CA SER A 176 19.13 -29.14 -4.00
C SER A 176 20.08 -28.85 -5.18
N PRO A 177 21.26 -29.50 -5.22
CA PRO A 177 22.17 -29.42 -6.38
C PRO A 177 21.54 -29.92 -7.69
N ASN A 178 20.51 -30.75 -7.61
CA ASN A 178 19.80 -31.33 -8.75
C ASN A 178 18.66 -30.44 -9.28
N ARG A 179 18.46 -29.23 -8.73
CA ARG A 179 17.34 -28.35 -9.10
C ARG A 179 17.17 -28.11 -10.60
N ALA A 180 18.27 -28.11 -11.38
CA ALA A 180 18.21 -27.96 -12.83
C ALA A 180 17.40 -29.07 -13.52
N ALA A 181 17.39 -30.29 -12.96
CA ALA A 181 16.58 -31.39 -13.46
C ALA A 181 15.08 -31.19 -13.24
N PHE A 182 14.70 -30.28 -12.34
CA PHE A 182 13.32 -29.96 -11.99
C PHE A 182 12.84 -28.65 -12.60
N SER A 183 13.68 -27.95 -13.38
CA SER A 183 13.32 -26.69 -14.06
C SER A 183 12.00 -26.80 -14.84
N PRO A 184 11.73 -27.87 -15.64
CA PRO A 184 10.48 -27.99 -16.38
C PRO A 184 9.23 -28.18 -15.51
N LEU A 185 9.40 -28.39 -14.21
CA LEU A 185 8.32 -28.63 -13.24
C LEU A 185 8.09 -27.43 -12.33
N VAL A 186 8.89 -26.35 -12.44
CA VAL A 186 8.86 -25.25 -11.46
C VAL A 186 7.46 -24.65 -11.30
N THR A 187 6.71 -24.53 -12.39
CA THR A 187 5.32 -24.06 -12.36
C THR A 187 4.40 -25.00 -11.57
N TYR A 188 4.61 -26.32 -11.60
CA TYR A 188 3.90 -27.28 -10.75
C TYR A 188 4.29 -27.15 -9.28
N PHE A 189 5.57 -26.95 -8.97
CA PHE A 189 6.00 -26.67 -7.58
C PHE A 189 5.26 -25.44 -7.04
N CYS A 190 5.26 -24.35 -7.81
CA CYS A 190 4.56 -23.11 -7.46
C CYS A 190 3.06 -23.31 -7.31
N LYS A 191 2.40 -24.00 -8.25
CA LYS A 191 0.96 -24.32 -8.16
C LYS A 191 0.62 -25.09 -6.89
N ILE A 192 1.42 -26.09 -6.51
CA ILE A 192 1.21 -26.82 -5.26
C ILE A 192 1.39 -25.88 -4.07
N LEU A 193 2.49 -25.13 -4.00
CA LEU A 193 2.77 -24.20 -2.91
C LEU A 193 1.68 -23.12 -2.77
N ALA A 194 1.12 -22.64 -3.88
CA ALA A 194 0.01 -21.68 -3.93
C ALA A 194 -1.30 -22.29 -3.40
N LEU A 195 -1.55 -23.58 -3.60
CA LEU A 195 -2.68 -24.28 -2.98
C LEU A 195 -2.47 -24.51 -1.47
N LEU A 196 -1.23 -24.68 -1.02
CA LEU A 196 -0.93 -24.90 0.39
C LEU A 196 -1.03 -23.61 1.21
N ILE A 197 -0.53 -22.48 0.71
CA ILE A 197 -0.52 -21.22 1.47
C ILE A 197 -1.91 -20.65 1.75
N THR A 198 -2.94 -21.12 1.06
CA THR A 198 -4.34 -20.79 1.35
C THR A 198 -4.94 -21.59 2.51
N GLN A 199 -4.23 -22.61 3.00
CA GLN A 199 -4.71 -23.46 4.09
C GLN A 199 -4.39 -22.87 5.46
N ASP A 200 -5.38 -22.94 6.36
CA ASP A 200 -5.21 -22.55 7.75
C ASP A 200 -4.06 -23.35 8.40
N GLY A 201 -3.06 -22.63 8.91
CA GLY A 201 -1.92 -23.23 9.60
C GLY A 201 -0.69 -23.48 8.72
N GLU A 202 -0.75 -23.32 7.40
CA GLU A 202 0.41 -23.51 6.51
C GLU A 202 1.58 -22.61 6.92
N VAL A 203 1.29 -21.34 7.26
CA VAL A 203 2.28 -20.36 7.74
C VAL A 203 3.10 -20.87 8.93
N ALA A 204 2.52 -21.73 9.79
CA ALA A 204 3.18 -22.26 10.97
C ALA A 204 4.06 -23.50 10.69
N VAL A 205 3.87 -24.16 9.55
CA VAL A 205 4.54 -25.44 9.23
C VAL A 205 5.45 -25.37 8.01
N ALA A 206 5.24 -24.40 7.13
CA ALA A 206 6.08 -24.14 5.97
C ALA A 206 7.52 -23.78 6.36
N ASP A 207 8.46 -24.02 5.44
CA ASP A 207 9.84 -23.59 5.62
C ASP A 207 9.91 -22.06 5.56
N SER A 208 10.45 -21.40 6.59
CA SER A 208 10.56 -19.95 6.65
C SER A 208 11.36 -19.34 5.48
N GLU A 209 12.22 -20.12 4.81
CA GLU A 209 13.00 -19.71 3.65
C GLU A 209 12.21 -19.78 2.32
N THR A 210 10.96 -20.26 2.34
CA THR A 210 10.12 -20.48 1.13
C THR A 210 10.15 -19.27 0.19
N ALA A 211 9.79 -18.09 0.68
CA ALA A 211 9.77 -16.87 -0.13
C ALA A 211 11.16 -16.52 -0.70
N SER A 212 12.22 -16.64 0.11
CA SER A 212 13.59 -16.36 -0.31
C SER A 212 14.06 -17.28 -1.44
N VAL A 213 13.79 -18.59 -1.33
CA VAL A 213 14.17 -19.58 -2.34
C VAL A 213 13.48 -19.30 -3.66
N LEU A 214 12.18 -19.05 -3.64
CA LEU A 214 11.40 -18.75 -4.84
C LEU A 214 11.86 -17.45 -5.51
N LEU A 215 12.11 -16.40 -4.74
CA LEU A 215 12.66 -15.14 -5.27
C LEU A 215 14.05 -15.32 -5.89
N LYS A 216 14.94 -16.10 -5.27
CA LYS A 216 16.28 -16.38 -5.81
C LYS A 216 16.22 -17.13 -7.14
N LEU A 217 15.29 -18.07 -7.26
CA LEU A 217 15.04 -18.77 -8.53
C LEU A 217 14.50 -17.81 -9.58
N ALA A 218 13.51 -16.98 -9.24
CA ALA A 218 12.88 -16.05 -10.18
C ALA A 218 13.89 -15.06 -10.77
N VAL A 219 14.86 -14.58 -9.98
CA VAL A 219 15.87 -13.62 -10.46
C VAL A 219 17.12 -14.27 -11.05
N SER A 220 17.13 -15.59 -11.18
CA SER A 220 18.21 -16.35 -11.79
C SER A 220 18.10 -16.33 -13.32
N PRO A 221 19.21 -16.43 -14.06
CA PRO A 221 19.18 -16.38 -15.53
C PRO A 221 18.31 -17.44 -16.19
N ASP A 222 18.09 -18.57 -15.51
CA ASP A 222 17.33 -19.70 -16.03
C ASP A 222 15.81 -19.41 -16.07
N HIS A 223 15.32 -18.49 -15.23
CA HIS A 223 13.88 -18.20 -15.08
C HIS A 223 13.53 -16.72 -15.29
N SER A 224 14.49 -15.79 -15.15
CA SER A 224 14.18 -14.35 -15.17
C SER A 224 13.71 -13.81 -16.53
N THR A 225 13.90 -14.58 -17.60
CA THR A 225 13.48 -14.22 -18.96
C THR A 225 12.27 -14.99 -19.46
N ASP A 226 11.78 -15.96 -18.69
CA ASP A 226 10.57 -16.71 -19.00
C ASP A 226 9.42 -16.18 -18.15
N ILE A 227 8.43 -15.57 -18.80
CA ILE A 227 7.35 -14.88 -18.11
C ILE A 227 6.48 -15.85 -17.30
N GLU A 228 6.24 -17.08 -17.77
CA GLU A 228 5.41 -18.05 -17.07
C GLU A 228 6.09 -18.54 -15.79
N ASP A 229 7.38 -18.89 -15.89
CA ASP A 229 8.20 -19.29 -14.74
C ASP A 229 8.32 -18.14 -13.73
N PHE A 230 8.61 -16.93 -14.22
CA PHE A 230 8.75 -15.75 -13.38
C PHE A 230 7.45 -15.43 -12.64
N LEU A 231 6.31 -15.38 -13.36
CA LEU A 231 4.99 -15.13 -12.76
C LEU A 231 4.68 -16.19 -11.69
N ALA A 232 4.89 -17.47 -11.99
CA ALA A 232 4.61 -18.56 -11.05
C ALA A 232 5.45 -18.44 -9.77
N LEU A 233 6.76 -18.20 -9.90
CA LEU A 233 7.69 -18.09 -8.77
C LEU A 233 7.42 -16.86 -7.91
N VAL A 234 7.30 -15.69 -8.52
CA VAL A 234 7.18 -14.42 -7.78
C VAL A 234 5.78 -14.26 -7.19
N SER A 235 4.72 -14.68 -7.88
CA SER A 235 3.36 -14.66 -7.31
C SER A 235 3.26 -15.58 -6.10
N THR A 236 3.83 -16.78 -6.18
CA THR A 236 3.86 -17.70 -5.04
C THR A 236 4.66 -17.10 -3.89
N ALA A 237 5.84 -16.52 -4.15
CA ALA A 237 6.64 -15.87 -3.12
C ALA A 237 5.91 -14.71 -2.45
N ALA A 238 5.20 -13.88 -3.22
CA ALA A 238 4.39 -12.77 -2.72
C ALA A 238 3.26 -13.26 -1.80
N SER A 239 2.60 -14.38 -2.12
CA SER A 239 1.57 -14.98 -1.26
C SER A 239 2.12 -15.40 0.11
N TYR A 240 3.35 -15.92 0.17
CA TYR A 240 4.01 -16.20 1.46
C TYR A 240 4.41 -14.90 2.18
N LEU A 241 4.93 -13.90 1.45
CA LEU A 241 5.33 -12.60 2.01
C LEU A 241 4.15 -11.72 2.45
N ALA A 242 2.91 -12.06 2.10
CA ALA A 242 1.72 -11.44 2.70
C ALA A 242 1.60 -11.71 4.22
N ASN A 243 2.41 -12.62 4.76
CA ASN A 243 2.49 -12.92 6.19
C ASN A 243 3.77 -12.34 6.81
N GLU A 244 3.61 -11.64 7.93
CA GLU A 244 4.69 -10.92 8.64
C GLU A 244 5.88 -11.82 9.01
N SER A 245 5.66 -13.08 9.39
CA SER A 245 6.75 -14.01 9.75
C SER A 245 7.73 -14.29 8.60
N PHE A 246 7.25 -14.35 7.36
CA PHE A 246 8.11 -14.50 6.18
C PHE A 246 8.79 -13.19 5.82
N GLN A 247 8.14 -12.05 6.05
CA GLN A 247 8.74 -10.73 5.89
C GLN A 247 9.93 -10.57 6.85
N GLU A 248 9.72 -10.80 8.14
CA GLU A 248 10.77 -10.76 9.17
C GLU A 248 11.94 -11.69 8.81
N ARG A 249 11.63 -12.92 8.36
CA ARG A 249 12.68 -13.86 7.95
C ARG A 249 13.51 -13.34 6.78
N LEU A 250 12.89 -12.79 5.75
CA LEU A 250 13.57 -12.22 4.58
C LEU A 250 14.45 -11.00 4.96
N LEU A 251 14.00 -10.21 5.94
CA LEU A 251 14.75 -9.08 6.46
C LEU A 251 15.97 -9.54 7.28
N ASP A 252 15.76 -10.48 8.20
CA ASP A 252 16.80 -11.06 9.07
C ASP A 252 17.89 -11.79 8.27
N SER A 253 17.51 -12.50 7.20
CA SER A 253 18.46 -13.17 6.30
C SER A 253 19.24 -12.20 5.40
N LYS A 254 18.87 -10.91 5.40
CA LYS A 254 19.41 -9.84 4.55
C LYS A 254 19.20 -10.08 3.06
N GLU A 255 18.02 -10.56 2.69
CA GLU A 255 17.71 -10.98 1.31
C GLU A 255 16.62 -10.15 0.63
N ALA A 256 16.23 -9.01 1.20
CA ALA A 256 15.28 -8.08 0.58
C ALA A 256 15.82 -7.50 -0.75
N ASP A 257 17.14 -7.53 -0.99
CA ASP A 257 17.71 -7.21 -2.30
C ASP A 257 17.22 -8.12 -3.42
N VAL A 258 16.96 -9.40 -3.10
CA VAL A 258 16.42 -10.37 -4.07
C VAL A 258 14.99 -9.98 -4.44
N PHE A 259 14.19 -9.58 -3.45
CA PHE A 259 12.84 -9.05 -3.68
C PHE A 259 12.86 -7.77 -4.52
N VAL A 260 13.73 -6.80 -4.19
CA VAL A 260 13.87 -5.54 -4.95
C VAL A 260 14.28 -5.82 -6.40
N LYS A 261 15.15 -6.82 -6.63
CA LYS A 261 15.52 -7.25 -7.97
C LYS A 261 14.34 -7.87 -8.73
N ALA A 262 13.56 -8.75 -8.08
CA ALA A 262 12.35 -9.31 -8.69
C ALA A 262 11.32 -8.22 -9.02
N PHE A 263 11.12 -7.26 -8.11
CA PHE A 263 10.28 -6.08 -8.33
C PHE A 263 10.70 -5.32 -9.58
N TYR A 264 12.01 -5.05 -9.73
CA TYR A 264 12.54 -4.36 -10.90
C TYR A 264 12.27 -5.15 -12.19
N ILE A 265 12.56 -6.45 -12.20
CA ILE A 265 12.35 -7.32 -13.37
C ILE A 265 10.88 -7.27 -13.82
N ALA A 266 9.94 -7.46 -12.89
CA ALA A 266 8.51 -7.47 -13.17
C ALA A 266 8.01 -6.20 -13.88
N HIS A 267 8.60 -5.05 -13.55
CA HIS A 267 8.17 -3.75 -14.08
C HIS A 267 8.94 -3.30 -15.33
N THR A 268 10.08 -3.91 -15.66
CA THR A 268 10.95 -3.38 -16.74
C THR A 268 11.23 -4.36 -17.88
N GLN A 269 11.03 -5.67 -17.69
CA GLN A 269 11.50 -6.67 -18.65
C GLN A 269 10.43 -7.22 -19.58
N PHE A 270 9.17 -7.27 -19.13
CA PHE A 270 8.12 -8.02 -19.84
C PHE A 270 7.16 -7.17 -20.68
N ASP A 271 7.25 -5.84 -20.65
CA ASP A 271 6.32 -4.93 -21.35
C ASP A 271 6.16 -5.22 -22.85
N SER A 272 7.21 -5.69 -23.53
CA SER A 272 7.19 -6.00 -24.97
C SER A 272 6.66 -7.39 -25.31
N GLU A 273 6.41 -8.24 -24.32
CA GLU A 273 6.06 -9.67 -24.50
C GLU A 273 4.57 -9.96 -24.22
N LEU A 274 3.79 -8.92 -23.90
CA LEU A 274 2.37 -9.01 -23.50
C LEU A 274 1.41 -8.99 -24.69
N ASP A 275 1.59 -9.90 -25.65
CA ASP A 275 0.60 -10.10 -26.73
C ASP A 275 -0.66 -10.84 -26.23
N ASP A 276 -0.55 -11.53 -25.09
CA ASP A 276 -1.63 -12.27 -24.43
C ASP A 276 -2.29 -11.45 -23.31
N GLU A 277 -3.61 -11.27 -23.39
CA GLU A 277 -4.38 -10.43 -22.46
C GLU A 277 -4.43 -11.02 -21.04
N ASP A 278 -4.48 -12.35 -20.92
CA ASP A 278 -4.52 -13.02 -19.62
C ASP A 278 -3.18 -12.89 -18.88
N THR A 279 -2.07 -13.13 -19.58
CA THR A 279 -0.70 -12.94 -19.04
C THR A 279 -0.46 -11.49 -18.64
N ALA A 280 -0.91 -10.51 -19.44
CA ALA A 280 -0.82 -9.10 -19.11
C ALA A 280 -1.57 -8.75 -17.82
N LYS A 281 -2.75 -9.35 -17.64
CA LYS A 281 -3.57 -9.18 -16.44
C LYS A 281 -2.90 -9.83 -15.22
N GLU A 282 -2.35 -11.03 -15.35
CA GLU A 282 -1.60 -11.70 -14.29
C GLU A 282 -0.37 -10.90 -13.85
N LEU A 283 0.41 -10.36 -14.81
CA LEU A 283 1.53 -9.48 -14.49
C LEU A 283 1.09 -8.20 -13.78
N GLY A 284 0.00 -7.58 -14.22
CA GLY A 284 -0.57 -6.40 -13.54
C GLY A 284 -1.00 -6.68 -12.10
N GLN A 285 -1.60 -7.85 -11.85
CA GLN A 285 -1.95 -8.30 -10.50
C GLN A 285 -0.69 -8.55 -9.66
N LEU A 286 0.32 -9.19 -10.23
CA LEU A 286 1.61 -9.40 -9.56
C LEU A 286 2.26 -8.07 -9.18
N CYS A 287 2.35 -7.11 -10.10
CA CYS A 287 2.93 -5.79 -9.84
C CYS A 287 2.22 -5.07 -8.68
N THR A 288 0.88 -5.19 -8.60
CA THR A 288 0.09 -4.64 -7.49
C THR A 288 0.42 -5.33 -6.15
N SER A 289 0.53 -6.67 -6.17
CA SER A 289 0.91 -7.47 -4.99
C SER A 289 2.34 -7.14 -4.51
N LEU A 290 3.27 -6.98 -5.45
CA LEU A 290 4.65 -6.59 -5.17
C LEU A 290 4.75 -5.18 -4.59
N LEU A 291 3.93 -4.22 -5.05
CA LEU A 291 3.90 -2.88 -4.45
C LEU A 291 3.42 -2.92 -3.01
N THR A 292 2.39 -3.72 -2.72
CA THR A 292 1.89 -3.94 -1.35
C THR A 292 2.97 -4.58 -0.48
N THR A 293 3.61 -5.65 -0.98
CA THR A 293 4.70 -6.34 -0.27
C THR A 293 5.90 -5.42 -0.01
N LEU A 294 6.26 -4.54 -0.95
CA LEU A 294 7.32 -3.56 -0.76
C LEU A 294 6.96 -2.57 0.35
N ALA A 295 5.71 -2.11 0.39
CA ALA A 295 5.21 -1.22 1.43
C ALA A 295 5.29 -1.89 2.81
N ASP A 296 4.84 -3.15 2.91
CA ASP A 296 4.86 -3.92 4.15
C ASP A 296 6.31 -4.16 4.64
N LEU A 297 7.19 -4.63 3.76
CA LEU A 297 8.61 -4.87 4.09
C LEU A 297 9.30 -3.60 4.59
N THR A 298 9.07 -2.47 3.94
CA THR A 298 9.73 -1.19 4.28
C THR A 298 9.07 -0.48 5.46
N GLY A 299 7.79 -0.75 5.70
CA GLY A 299 7.03 -0.30 6.86
C GLY A 299 7.32 -1.10 8.13
N ASN A 300 7.78 -2.35 7.99
CA ASN A 300 8.11 -3.24 9.10
C ASN A 300 9.15 -2.62 10.06
N ASP A 301 8.93 -2.76 11.36
CA ASP A 301 9.77 -2.18 12.42
C ASP A 301 11.17 -2.80 12.50
N ALA A 302 11.34 -4.04 12.03
CA ALA A 302 12.64 -4.71 11.94
C ALA A 302 13.50 -4.17 10.78
N PHE A 303 12.90 -3.52 9.78
CA PHE A 303 13.62 -3.08 8.57
C PHE A 303 14.82 -2.16 8.88
N PRO A 304 14.70 -1.08 9.68
CA PRO A 304 15.83 -0.18 9.93
C PRO A 304 16.98 -0.83 10.69
N ALA A 305 16.71 -1.89 11.46
CA ALA A 305 17.74 -2.66 12.16
C ALA A 305 18.56 -3.54 11.20
N CYS A 306 17.92 -4.05 10.14
CA CYS A 306 18.56 -4.89 9.14
C CYS A 306 19.19 -4.08 7.99
N TYR A 307 18.56 -2.96 7.60
CA TYR A 307 18.93 -2.14 6.46
C TYR A 307 19.07 -0.66 6.85
N SER A 308 20.32 -0.25 7.10
CA SER A 308 20.70 1.15 7.19
C SER A 308 20.48 1.88 5.85
N LEU A 309 20.45 3.20 5.85
CA LEU A 309 20.30 3.99 4.61
C LEU A 309 21.44 3.77 3.61
N GLU A 310 22.61 3.31 4.07
CA GLU A 310 23.75 2.93 3.22
C GLU A 310 23.63 1.53 2.60
N SER A 311 22.70 0.70 3.08
CA SER A 311 22.48 -0.65 2.57
C SER A 311 21.98 -0.62 1.11
N SER A 312 22.19 -1.73 0.42
CA SER A 312 21.87 -1.92 -1.00
C SER A 312 20.40 -1.62 -1.34
N VAL A 313 19.45 -2.07 -0.52
CA VAL A 313 18.01 -1.82 -0.75
C VAL A 313 17.66 -0.31 -0.75
N PRO A 314 17.92 0.48 0.32
CA PRO A 314 17.68 1.93 0.26
C PRO A 314 18.44 2.65 -0.86
N GLN A 315 19.66 2.20 -1.17
CA GLN A 315 20.44 2.76 -2.28
C GLN A 315 19.80 2.47 -3.65
N SER A 316 19.19 1.29 -3.84
CA SER A 316 18.46 0.96 -5.07
C SER A 316 17.19 1.81 -5.21
N LEU A 317 16.43 2.00 -4.13
CA LEU A 317 15.27 2.88 -4.12
C LEU A 317 15.65 4.35 -4.44
N LEU A 318 16.77 4.84 -3.90
CA LEU A 318 17.30 6.17 -4.24
C LEU A 318 17.73 6.30 -5.72
N ARG A 319 18.13 5.20 -6.37
CA ARG A 319 18.39 5.18 -7.82
C ARG A 319 17.09 5.23 -8.62
N TRP A 320 16.07 4.47 -8.22
CA TRP A 320 14.76 4.47 -8.87
C TRP A 320 14.11 5.85 -8.90
N LEU A 321 14.28 6.67 -7.86
CA LEU A 321 13.82 8.07 -7.88
C LEU A 321 14.37 8.89 -9.07
N LYS A 322 15.57 8.57 -9.54
CA LYS A 322 16.28 9.29 -10.62
C LYS A 322 16.01 8.70 -12.00
N GLU A 323 15.43 7.50 -12.06
CA GLU A 323 15.10 6.82 -13.30
C GLU A 323 13.74 7.32 -13.81
N PRO A 324 13.59 7.67 -15.10
CA PRO A 324 12.33 8.19 -15.63
C PRO A 324 11.29 7.07 -15.85
N HIS A 325 11.02 6.29 -14.81
CA HIS A 325 10.07 5.18 -14.80
C HIS A 325 9.03 5.41 -13.71
N VAL A 326 7.82 5.82 -14.10
CA VAL A 326 6.76 6.30 -13.19
C VAL A 326 6.48 5.32 -12.05
N ILE A 327 6.32 4.03 -12.36
CA ILE A 327 6.00 3.02 -11.34
C ILE A 327 7.14 2.83 -10.34
N LEU A 328 8.39 2.70 -10.81
CA LEU A 328 9.57 2.59 -9.93
C LEU A 328 9.74 3.85 -9.07
N GLN A 329 9.50 5.03 -9.62
CA GLN A 329 9.56 6.28 -8.86
C GLN A 329 8.48 6.34 -7.77
N SER A 330 7.24 5.93 -8.07
CA SER A 330 6.15 5.85 -7.10
C SER A 330 6.48 4.86 -5.98
N ALA A 331 6.95 3.66 -6.33
CA ALA A 331 7.36 2.63 -5.39
C ALA A 331 8.53 3.10 -4.49
N ALA A 332 9.51 3.81 -5.08
CA ALA A 332 10.61 4.38 -4.33
C ALA A 332 10.17 5.49 -3.38
N CYS A 333 9.25 6.37 -3.79
CA CYS A 333 8.68 7.39 -2.91
C CYS A 333 7.97 6.77 -1.71
N LEU A 334 7.14 5.76 -1.94
CA LEU A 334 6.42 5.02 -0.89
C LEU A 334 7.40 4.38 0.10
N ALA A 335 8.32 3.55 -0.41
CA ALA A 335 9.30 2.85 0.40
C ALA A 335 10.19 3.81 1.20
N LEU A 336 10.81 4.80 0.54
CA LEU A 336 11.68 5.76 1.23
C LEU A 336 10.89 6.66 2.21
N GLY A 337 9.61 6.91 1.94
CA GLY A 337 8.67 7.51 2.88
C GLY A 337 8.57 6.72 4.18
N ASN A 338 8.39 5.40 4.08
CA ASN A 338 8.37 4.48 5.24
C ASN A 338 9.70 4.39 5.98
N LEU A 339 10.83 4.65 5.31
CA LEU A 339 12.14 4.74 5.95
C LEU A 339 12.35 6.10 6.65
N SER A 340 11.59 7.13 6.27
CA SER A 340 11.70 8.50 6.78
C SER A 340 10.87 8.75 8.03
N ARG A 341 10.88 7.81 8.99
CA ARG A 341 10.07 7.84 10.23
C ARG A 341 10.69 8.59 11.41
N SER A 342 11.83 9.25 11.22
CA SER A 342 12.50 10.03 12.27
C SER A 342 13.15 11.29 11.73
N ASP A 343 13.33 12.30 12.59
CA ASP A 343 14.03 13.53 12.23
C ASP A 343 15.45 13.24 11.71
N GLN A 344 16.14 12.25 12.28
CA GLN A 344 17.46 11.84 11.84
C GLN A 344 17.45 11.27 10.43
N ALA A 345 16.52 10.36 10.12
CA ALA A 345 16.39 9.77 8.79
C ALA A 345 16.00 10.82 7.74
N SER A 346 14.98 11.64 8.04
CA SER A 346 14.56 12.75 7.19
C SER A 346 15.70 13.75 6.93
N THR A 347 16.50 14.06 7.95
CA THR A 347 17.69 14.93 7.81
C THR A 347 18.74 14.29 6.92
N ALA A 348 19.03 12.99 7.10
CA ALA A 348 19.99 12.28 6.27
C ALA A 348 19.56 12.21 4.80
N PHE A 349 18.29 11.94 4.51
CA PHE A 349 17.75 11.93 3.15
C PHE A 349 17.94 13.26 2.43
N VAL A 350 17.73 14.39 3.12
CA VAL A 350 17.93 15.72 2.52
C VAL A 350 19.41 16.07 2.41
N GLN A 351 20.16 16.01 3.51
CA GLN A 351 21.50 16.60 3.57
C GLN A 351 22.60 15.70 3.01
N LYS A 352 22.48 14.37 3.17
CA LYS A 352 23.50 13.40 2.73
C LYS A 352 23.14 12.80 1.37
N TYR A 353 21.92 12.31 1.22
CA TYR A 353 21.50 11.57 0.01
C TYR A 353 20.85 12.45 -1.06
N GLN A 354 20.53 13.70 -0.73
CA GLN A 354 19.91 14.66 -1.64
C GLN A 354 18.63 14.13 -2.30
N ALA A 355 17.84 13.34 -1.58
CA ALA A 355 16.62 12.71 -2.08
C ALA A 355 15.57 13.74 -2.55
N HIS A 356 15.61 14.97 -2.00
CA HIS A 356 14.75 16.07 -2.39
C HIS A 356 14.98 16.55 -3.83
N LEU A 357 16.18 16.42 -4.41
CA LEU A 357 16.48 16.90 -5.76
C LEU A 357 15.68 16.16 -6.86
N PRO A 358 15.66 14.81 -6.93
CA PRO A 358 14.80 14.12 -7.89
C PRO A 358 13.31 14.33 -7.61
N LEU A 359 12.89 14.51 -6.34
CA LEU A 359 11.50 14.81 -6.01
C LEU A 359 11.08 16.20 -6.54
N ILE A 360 11.93 17.21 -6.40
CA ILE A 360 11.72 18.53 -7.03
C ILE A 360 11.64 18.39 -8.56
N ALA A 361 12.51 17.59 -9.17
CA ALA A 361 12.48 17.35 -10.61
C ALA A 361 11.15 16.69 -11.06
N ILE A 362 10.63 15.72 -10.30
CA ILE A 362 9.31 15.12 -10.54
C ILE A 362 8.21 16.17 -10.44
N LEU A 363 8.14 16.91 -9.33
CA LEU A 363 7.08 17.88 -9.10
C LEU A 363 7.16 19.11 -10.00
N SER A 364 8.33 19.45 -10.53
CA SER A 364 8.54 20.61 -11.42
C SER A 364 8.34 20.32 -12.90
N ASN A 365 8.23 19.04 -13.30
CA ASN A 365 7.99 18.64 -14.68
C ASN A 365 6.49 18.70 -15.03
N PRO A 366 6.04 19.56 -15.96
CA PRO A 366 4.62 19.69 -16.33
C PRO A 366 4.07 18.49 -17.12
N GLU A 367 4.93 17.67 -17.71
CA GLU A 367 4.52 16.45 -18.44
C GLU A 367 4.09 15.33 -17.48
N ILE A 368 4.55 15.38 -16.22
CA ILE A 368 4.15 14.41 -15.19
C ILE A 368 2.78 14.80 -14.63
N LYS A 369 1.77 14.02 -15.03
CA LYS A 369 0.37 14.17 -14.59
C LYS A 369 -0.15 12.97 -13.82
N ASP A 370 0.69 11.94 -13.66
CA ASP A 370 0.32 10.72 -12.93
C ASP A 370 0.02 11.04 -11.46
N ALA A 371 -1.23 10.81 -11.06
CA ALA A 371 -1.72 11.20 -9.75
C ALA A 371 -1.02 10.43 -8.62
N GLN A 372 -0.71 9.15 -8.86
CA GLN A 372 -0.06 8.28 -7.88
C GLN A 372 1.38 8.73 -7.62
N LEU A 373 2.14 9.05 -8.67
CA LEU A 373 3.51 9.54 -8.55
C LEU A 373 3.56 10.90 -7.86
N LEU A 374 2.69 11.84 -8.27
CA LEU A 374 2.62 13.17 -7.65
C LEU A 374 2.26 13.07 -6.16
N HIS A 375 1.26 12.26 -5.82
CA HIS A 375 0.88 12.03 -4.42
C HIS A 375 2.01 11.39 -3.62
N SER A 376 2.61 10.30 -4.13
CA SER A 376 3.70 9.59 -3.42
C SER A 376 4.92 10.50 -3.18
N ALA A 377 5.30 11.31 -4.18
CA ALA A 377 6.39 12.27 -4.05
C ALA A 377 6.08 13.36 -3.01
N LEU A 378 4.86 13.90 -3.00
CA LEU A 378 4.40 14.87 -2.00
C LEU A 378 4.39 14.27 -0.59
N SER A 379 3.93 13.03 -0.44
CA SER A 379 3.89 12.32 0.83
C SER A 379 5.28 12.06 1.39
N PHE A 380 6.23 11.63 0.57
CA PHE A 380 7.62 11.52 1.02
C PHE A 380 8.21 12.89 1.41
N LEU A 381 7.96 13.93 0.61
CA LEU A 381 8.42 15.29 0.91
C LEU A 381 7.82 15.85 2.21
N LYS A 382 6.57 15.50 2.57
CA LYS A 382 5.96 15.87 3.86
C LYS A 382 6.85 15.37 5.01
N ASN A 383 7.34 14.14 4.95
CA ASN A 383 8.23 13.56 5.98
C ASN A 383 9.57 14.30 6.04
N LEU A 384 10.12 14.65 4.87
CA LEU A 384 11.37 15.40 4.76
C LEU A 384 11.24 16.84 5.27
N ALA A 385 10.03 17.43 5.23
CA ALA A 385 9.74 18.80 5.66
C ALA A 385 9.48 18.94 7.17
N ILE A 386 9.40 17.85 7.93
CA ILE A 386 9.17 17.88 9.39
C ILE A 386 10.37 18.54 10.12
N PRO A 387 11.64 18.10 9.92
CA PRO A 387 12.78 18.69 10.62
C PRO A 387 13.02 20.14 10.22
N ALA A 388 13.22 21.03 11.20
CA ALA A 388 13.44 22.45 10.96
C ALA A 388 14.67 22.72 10.06
N GLN A 389 15.72 21.93 10.21
CA GLN A 389 16.98 22.07 9.47
C GLN A 389 16.84 21.78 7.97
N ASN A 390 15.80 21.04 7.57
CA ASN A 390 15.56 20.70 6.17
C ASN A 390 14.80 21.80 5.42
N LYS A 391 13.99 22.61 6.11
CA LYS A 391 13.00 23.49 5.46
C LYS A 391 13.62 24.48 4.48
N THR A 392 14.77 25.06 4.82
CA THR A 392 15.46 26.02 3.93
C THR A 392 16.07 25.35 2.71
N LEU A 393 16.53 24.10 2.83
CA LEU A 393 17.06 23.29 1.72
C LEU A 393 15.95 22.81 0.77
N LEU A 394 14.74 22.66 1.29
CA LEU A 394 13.53 22.33 0.53
C LEU A 394 12.87 23.56 -0.11
N GLY A 395 13.51 24.74 -0.05
CA GLY A 395 12.94 26.01 -0.51
C GLY A 395 12.55 26.03 -1.99
N ASP A 396 13.26 25.30 -2.84
CA ASP A 396 13.03 25.24 -4.29
C ASP A 396 11.67 24.60 -4.66
N LEU A 397 11.04 23.87 -3.73
CA LEU A 397 9.67 23.39 -3.87
C LEU A 397 8.65 24.52 -3.93
N LEU A 398 8.99 25.71 -3.43
CA LEU A 398 8.12 26.88 -3.38
C LEU A 398 8.22 27.75 -4.64
N GLU A 399 9.11 27.40 -5.57
CA GLU A 399 9.20 28.04 -6.88
C GLU A 399 7.92 27.76 -7.71
N PRO A 400 7.49 28.69 -8.58
CA PRO A 400 6.19 28.60 -9.26
C PRO A 400 5.97 27.30 -10.04
N VAL A 401 7.04 26.72 -10.58
CA VAL A 401 7.00 25.51 -11.40
C VAL A 401 6.78 24.22 -10.60
N SER A 402 6.98 24.26 -9.27
CA SER A 402 6.97 23.10 -8.37
C SER A 402 5.62 22.93 -7.65
N VAL A 403 5.57 23.01 -6.31
CA VAL A 403 4.32 22.84 -5.52
C VAL A 403 3.22 23.84 -5.93
N PRO A 404 3.49 25.14 -6.16
CA PRO A 404 2.46 26.09 -6.59
C PRO A 404 1.75 25.67 -7.89
N ARG A 405 2.47 25.12 -8.87
CA ARG A 405 1.86 24.58 -10.09
C ARG A 405 0.81 23.52 -9.77
N ILE A 406 1.12 22.61 -8.85
CA ILE A 406 0.23 21.50 -8.47
C ILE A 406 -1.04 22.01 -7.80
N LEU A 407 -0.97 23.10 -7.02
CA LEU A 407 -2.17 23.72 -6.45
C LEU A 407 -3.17 24.06 -7.56
N THR A 408 -2.71 24.49 -8.73
CA THR A 408 -3.56 24.91 -9.86
C THR A 408 -4.24 23.78 -10.64
N ILE A 409 -3.91 22.50 -10.38
CA ILE A 409 -4.45 21.34 -11.13
C ILE A 409 -5.79 20.86 -10.52
N ASP A 410 -6.91 21.33 -11.06
CA ASP A 410 -8.26 21.07 -10.51
C ASP A 410 -8.77 19.63 -10.61
N THR A 411 -8.12 18.79 -11.42
CA THR A 411 -8.56 17.41 -11.64
C THR A 411 -8.08 16.44 -10.57
N LEU A 412 -7.28 16.86 -9.59
CA LEU A 412 -6.60 15.97 -8.63
C LEU A 412 -6.74 16.43 -7.15
N PRO A 413 -7.92 16.34 -6.53
CA PRO A 413 -8.15 16.88 -5.17
C PRO A 413 -7.22 16.32 -4.08
N GLN A 414 -6.93 15.02 -4.10
CA GLN A 414 -6.01 14.38 -3.14
C GLN A 414 -4.56 14.89 -3.27
N VAL A 415 -4.13 15.14 -4.51
CA VAL A 415 -2.81 15.69 -4.81
C VAL A 415 -2.74 17.16 -4.38
N GLN A 416 -3.80 17.95 -4.62
CA GLN A 416 -3.89 19.34 -4.17
C GLN A 416 -3.84 19.44 -2.63
N PHE A 417 -4.57 18.57 -1.91
CA PHE A 417 -4.50 18.49 -0.44
C PHE A 417 -3.08 18.20 0.04
N SER A 418 -2.41 17.21 -0.56
CA SER A 418 -1.03 16.84 -0.22
C SER A 418 -0.06 17.99 -0.49
N ALA A 419 -0.24 18.72 -1.60
CA ALA A 419 0.58 19.86 -2.00
C ALA A 419 0.44 21.04 -1.03
N VAL A 420 -0.77 21.43 -0.66
CA VAL A 420 -0.98 22.53 0.30
C VAL A 420 -0.52 22.15 1.71
N SER A 421 -0.65 20.86 2.09
CA SER A 421 -0.14 20.35 3.37
C SER A 421 1.39 20.41 3.44
N LEU A 422 2.08 20.01 2.38
CA LEU A 422 3.53 20.15 2.25
C LEU A 422 3.94 21.62 2.32
N LEU A 423 3.23 22.49 1.59
CA LEU A 423 3.47 23.93 1.60
C LEU A 423 3.39 24.47 3.04
N ARG A 424 2.34 24.15 3.79
CA ARG A 424 2.20 24.56 5.20
C ARG A 424 3.41 24.13 6.02
N LEU A 425 3.82 22.86 5.94
CA LEU A 425 4.97 22.33 6.68
C LEU A 425 6.25 23.13 6.42
N LEU A 426 6.50 23.49 5.16
CA LEU A 426 7.66 24.28 4.74
C LEU A 426 7.64 25.72 5.28
N LEU A 427 6.47 26.30 5.52
CA LEU A 427 6.34 27.67 6.04
C LEU A 427 6.51 27.75 7.56
N VAL A 428 6.10 26.71 8.30
CA VAL A 428 6.10 26.74 9.77
C VAL A 428 7.52 27.00 10.31
N ASN A 429 7.67 28.09 11.06
CA ASN A 429 8.92 28.53 11.68
C ASN A 429 10.08 28.75 10.67
N CYS A 430 9.78 29.10 9.41
CA CYS A 430 10.78 29.34 8.37
C CYS A 430 10.52 30.67 7.62
N PRO A 431 11.04 31.81 8.13
CA PRO A 431 10.87 33.10 7.48
C PRO A 431 11.41 33.17 6.04
N ASP A 432 12.49 32.45 5.74
CA ASP A 432 13.04 32.37 4.38
C ASP A 432 12.04 31.76 3.38
N ASN A 433 11.30 30.74 3.82
CA ASN A 433 10.27 30.12 2.97
C ASN A 433 9.03 31.00 2.85
N VAL A 434 8.66 31.73 3.91
CA VAL A 434 7.60 32.74 3.81
C VAL A 434 7.99 33.83 2.81
N ARG A 435 9.23 34.33 2.84
CA ARG A 435 9.76 35.27 1.85
C ARG A 435 9.57 34.76 0.42
N ARG A 436 9.86 33.48 0.15
CA ARG A 436 9.67 32.89 -1.18
C ARG A 436 8.21 32.96 -1.63
N VAL A 437 7.26 32.54 -0.79
CA VAL A 437 5.84 32.49 -1.20
C VAL A 437 5.16 33.85 -1.32
N VAL A 438 5.66 34.87 -0.62
CA VAL A 438 5.16 36.25 -0.73
C VAL A 438 5.87 37.06 -1.82
N THR A 439 6.97 36.56 -2.40
CA THR A 439 7.69 37.31 -3.44
C THR A 439 6.85 37.38 -4.73
N PRO A 440 6.60 38.58 -5.28
CA PRO A 440 5.91 38.72 -6.57
C PRO A 440 6.65 37.99 -7.70
N ARG A 441 5.91 37.24 -8.51
CA ARG A 441 6.43 36.61 -9.73
C ARG A 441 6.52 37.68 -10.82
N THR A 442 7.66 37.77 -11.51
CA THR A 442 7.77 38.58 -12.73
C THR A 442 7.08 37.83 -13.86
N ALA A 443 5.89 38.28 -14.28
CA ALA A 443 5.26 37.77 -15.49
C ALA A 443 5.99 38.34 -16.72
N GLU A 444 6.63 37.49 -17.52
CA GLU A 444 6.95 37.85 -18.90
C GLU A 444 5.66 37.77 -19.72
N GLY A 445 4.99 38.92 -19.88
CA GLY A 445 3.82 39.06 -20.75
C GLY A 445 2.49 39.16 -20.00
N GLU A 446 1.82 40.29 -20.21
CA GLU A 446 0.40 40.58 -19.95
C GLU A 446 -0.12 40.45 -18.51
N GLY A 447 0.11 41.51 -17.72
CA GLY A 447 -0.64 41.81 -16.50
C GLY A 447 0.20 42.57 -15.48
N SER A 448 -0.23 43.77 -15.09
CA SER A 448 0.46 44.62 -14.10
C SER A 448 0.37 44.11 -12.65
N GLY A 449 -0.05 42.86 -12.42
CA GLY A 449 -0.35 42.31 -11.10
C GLY A 449 0.84 41.62 -10.45
N LYS A 450 1.06 41.86 -9.16
CA LYS A 450 2.09 41.19 -8.34
C LYS A 450 1.58 39.82 -7.87
N HIS A 451 1.43 38.86 -8.78
CA HIS A 451 0.96 37.51 -8.43
C HIS A 451 1.98 36.77 -7.55
N THR A 452 1.52 36.05 -6.53
CA THR A 452 2.36 35.30 -5.57
C THR A 452 1.81 33.89 -5.35
N THR A 453 2.54 33.05 -4.62
CA THR A 453 2.00 31.75 -4.19
C THR A 453 0.86 31.91 -3.17
N VAL A 454 0.77 33.04 -2.46
CA VAL A 454 -0.37 33.32 -1.56
C VAL A 454 -1.67 33.46 -2.36
N HIS A 455 -1.62 34.02 -3.57
CA HIS A 455 -2.78 34.03 -4.47
C HIS A 455 -3.22 32.62 -4.85
N ASP A 456 -2.27 31.71 -5.14
CA ASP A 456 -2.59 30.31 -5.44
C ASP A 456 -3.26 29.60 -4.26
N MET A 457 -2.85 29.90 -3.02
CA MET A 457 -3.47 29.35 -1.80
C MET A 457 -4.91 29.84 -1.61
N ILE A 458 -5.15 31.14 -1.83
CA ILE A 458 -6.50 31.74 -1.73
C ILE A 458 -7.39 31.16 -2.83
N SER A 459 -6.89 31.12 -4.07
CA SER A 459 -7.60 30.53 -5.20
C SER A 459 -7.96 29.06 -4.95
N LEU A 460 -7.04 28.26 -4.40
CA LEU A 460 -7.31 26.88 -4.00
C LEU A 460 -8.40 26.81 -2.92
N PHE A 461 -8.35 27.67 -1.89
CA PHE A 461 -9.37 27.73 -0.85
C PHE A 461 -10.76 28.05 -1.41
N ASP A 462 -10.85 28.99 -2.36
CA ASP A 462 -12.13 29.45 -2.90
C ASP A 462 -12.80 28.41 -3.81
N ARG A 463 -12.02 27.64 -4.57
CA ARG A 463 -12.54 26.64 -5.52
C ARG A 463 -12.64 25.22 -4.96
N SER A 464 -12.07 24.95 -3.79
CA SER A 464 -12.13 23.62 -3.17
C SER A 464 -13.46 23.41 -2.44
N ASP A 465 -14.15 22.31 -2.74
CA ASP A 465 -15.35 21.91 -2.00
C ASP A 465 -15.04 21.05 -0.77
N THR A 466 -13.79 20.59 -0.61
CA THR A 466 -13.38 19.73 0.51
C THR A 466 -12.86 20.57 1.68
N GLU A 467 -13.46 20.36 2.85
CA GLU A 467 -13.08 21.06 4.08
C GLU A 467 -11.58 20.88 4.45
N PRO A 468 -10.96 19.68 4.33
CA PRO A 468 -9.55 19.51 4.65
C PRO A 468 -8.60 20.37 3.82
N THR A 469 -8.83 20.47 2.50
CA THR A 469 -8.00 21.30 1.60
C THR A 469 -8.13 22.77 1.93
N ARG A 470 -9.37 23.24 2.16
CA ARG A 470 -9.64 24.62 2.59
C ARG A 470 -8.96 24.93 3.92
N LEU A 471 -8.99 23.98 4.86
CA LEU A 471 -8.38 24.14 6.18
C LEU A 471 -6.85 24.28 6.08
N GLU A 472 -6.18 23.43 5.31
CA GLU A 472 -4.72 23.52 5.13
C GLU A 472 -4.30 24.78 4.36
N ALA A 473 -5.09 25.22 3.37
CA ALA A 473 -4.87 26.51 2.70
C ALA A 473 -4.98 27.67 3.69
N ALA A 474 -6.02 27.67 4.52
CA ALA A 474 -6.23 28.70 5.54
C ALA A 474 -5.12 28.73 6.60
N ARG A 475 -4.67 27.56 7.06
CA ARG A 475 -3.53 27.44 7.99
C ARG A 475 -2.22 27.92 7.37
N SER A 476 -2.02 27.70 6.07
CA SER A 476 -0.85 28.20 5.33
C SER A 476 -0.85 29.73 5.30
N VAL A 477 -1.99 30.36 4.96
CA VAL A 477 -2.15 31.82 4.96
C VAL A 477 -1.97 32.41 6.36
N ALA A 478 -2.52 31.77 7.39
CA ALA A 478 -2.32 32.19 8.78
C ALA A 478 -0.84 32.12 9.20
N THR A 479 -0.11 31.09 8.74
CA THR A 479 1.34 30.96 8.98
C THR A 479 2.13 32.09 8.33
N VAL A 480 1.78 32.48 7.09
CA VAL A 480 2.36 33.65 6.42
C VAL A 480 2.13 34.90 7.27
N CYS A 481 0.88 35.17 7.67
CA CYS A 481 0.55 36.33 8.49
C CYS A 481 1.31 36.37 9.82
N ARG A 482 1.43 35.22 10.50
CA ARG A 482 2.19 35.10 11.74
C ARG A 482 3.65 35.53 11.54
N VAL A 483 4.29 35.07 10.46
CA VAL A 483 5.69 35.43 10.17
C VAL A 483 5.83 36.90 9.79
N LEU A 484 4.91 37.46 9.00
CA LEU A 484 4.90 38.89 8.66
C LEU A 484 4.82 39.82 9.88
N HIS A 485 4.29 39.33 11.01
CA HIS A 485 4.19 40.09 12.26
C HIS A 485 5.18 39.67 13.36
N THR A 486 6.04 38.68 13.11
CA THR A 486 7.08 38.25 14.06
C THR A 486 8.51 38.43 13.54
N ALA A 487 8.71 38.41 12.22
CA ALA A 487 10.01 38.61 11.59
C ALA A 487 10.19 40.07 11.10
N PRO A 488 11.43 40.56 10.95
CA PRO A 488 11.68 41.88 10.37
C PRO A 488 11.12 42.00 8.95
N THR A 489 10.28 43.02 8.72
CA THR A 489 9.61 43.27 7.43
C THR A 489 10.60 43.34 6.25
N GLU A 490 11.77 43.96 6.46
CA GLU A 490 12.82 44.09 5.45
C GLU A 490 13.33 42.74 4.94
N GLY A 491 13.41 41.74 5.82
CA GLY A 491 13.91 40.42 5.50
C GLY A 491 12.89 39.50 4.82
N VAL A 492 11.59 39.80 4.88
CA VAL A 492 10.52 38.94 4.36
C VAL A 492 9.78 39.56 3.17
N LEU A 493 9.57 40.88 3.16
CA LEU A 493 8.76 41.60 2.17
C LEU A 493 9.59 42.44 1.18
N SER A 494 10.80 42.01 0.83
CA SER A 494 11.71 42.79 -0.02
C SER A 494 11.14 43.19 -1.40
N GLY A 495 10.13 42.49 -1.93
CA GLY A 495 9.42 42.83 -3.18
C GLY A 495 8.22 43.78 -3.04
N TRP A 496 7.92 44.22 -1.81
CA TRP A 496 6.71 44.97 -1.44
C TRP A 496 7.04 46.39 -0.98
N SER A 497 7.83 47.11 -1.75
CA SER A 497 8.13 48.52 -1.50
C SER A 497 7.49 49.43 -2.54
N SER A 498 7.13 50.66 -2.12
CA SER A 498 6.83 51.75 -3.05
C SER A 498 8.10 52.18 -3.80
N GLU A 499 7.96 52.63 -5.05
CA GLU A 499 9.06 53.16 -5.86
C GLU A 499 9.74 54.37 -5.20
N ILE A 500 8.99 55.10 -4.34
CA ILE A 500 9.42 56.35 -3.72
C ILE A 500 10.13 56.10 -2.40
N GLU A 501 9.54 55.33 -1.50
CA GLU A 501 10.05 55.14 -0.13
C GLU A 501 11.05 53.97 -0.03
N LYS A 502 11.05 53.04 -0.99
CA LYS A 502 11.91 51.82 -1.05
C LYS A 502 11.89 50.96 0.22
N THR A 503 11.05 51.27 1.19
CA THR A 503 10.84 50.50 2.41
C THR A 503 9.76 49.43 2.17
N PRO A 504 10.04 48.16 2.51
CA PRO A 504 9.04 47.10 2.50
C PRO A 504 7.81 47.44 3.35
N SER A 505 6.62 47.22 2.80
CA SER A 505 5.34 47.58 3.40
C SER A 505 4.38 46.40 3.43
N ARG A 506 3.87 46.11 4.64
CA ARG A 506 2.78 45.15 4.83
C ARG A 506 1.46 45.62 4.24
N ASP A 507 1.22 46.94 4.25
CA ASP A 507 0.00 47.51 3.66
C ASP A 507 -0.11 47.19 2.17
N LEU A 508 1.01 47.28 1.43
CA LEU A 508 1.03 46.92 0.00
C LEU A 508 0.74 45.43 -0.20
N PHE A 509 1.29 44.56 0.65
CA PHE A 509 1.00 43.13 0.60
C PHE A 509 -0.49 42.87 0.88
N TYR A 510 -1.06 43.43 1.95
CA TYR A 510 -2.47 43.23 2.30
C TYR A 510 -3.46 43.90 1.34
N ALA A 511 -3.02 44.92 0.59
CA ALA A 511 -3.84 45.53 -0.46
C ALA A 511 -4.02 44.61 -1.67
N GLU A 512 -2.98 43.83 -2.02
CA GLU A 512 -3.02 42.89 -3.15
C GLU A 512 -3.64 41.53 -2.78
N HIS A 513 -3.75 41.19 -1.49
CA HIS A 513 -4.29 39.89 -1.05
C HIS A 513 -5.47 40.06 -0.11
N ASP A 514 -6.68 39.70 -0.56
CA ASP A 514 -7.84 39.62 0.34
C ASP A 514 -7.80 38.32 1.16
N LEU A 515 -7.44 38.46 2.43
CA LEU A 515 -7.28 37.34 3.35
C LEU A 515 -8.54 37.08 4.20
N SER A 516 -9.58 37.90 4.03
CA SER A 516 -10.68 37.99 5.00
C SER A 516 -11.46 36.68 5.12
N GLN A 517 -11.87 36.11 3.98
CA GLN A 517 -12.67 34.89 3.93
C GLN A 517 -11.87 33.66 4.38
N VAL A 518 -10.65 33.50 3.86
CA VAL A 518 -9.76 32.37 4.16
C VAL A 518 -9.36 32.33 5.64
N LEU A 519 -9.10 33.47 6.27
CA LEU A 519 -8.77 33.54 7.69
C LEU A 519 -10.00 33.41 8.59
N ALA A 520 -11.15 33.99 8.21
CA ALA A 520 -12.40 33.84 8.95
C ALA A 520 -12.81 32.36 9.08
N PHE A 521 -12.55 31.55 8.06
CA PHE A 521 -12.82 30.11 8.07
C PHE A 521 -12.22 29.37 9.27
N LEU A 522 -11.02 29.76 9.73
CA LEU A 522 -10.34 29.09 10.86
C LEU A 522 -11.08 29.24 12.19
N ILE A 523 -11.80 30.35 12.37
CA ILE A 523 -12.51 30.68 13.62
C ILE A 523 -14.00 30.31 13.58
N THR A 524 -14.58 30.19 12.39
CA THR A 524 -16.00 29.86 12.18
C THR A 524 -16.28 28.36 12.09
N GLN A 525 -15.33 27.52 11.64
CA GLN A 525 -15.44 26.06 11.73
C GLN A 525 -15.67 25.60 13.17
N GLU A 526 -16.36 24.51 13.48
CA GLU A 526 -16.62 24.08 14.88
C GLU A 526 -15.86 22.82 15.31
N LYS A 527 -15.24 22.12 14.35
CA LYS A 527 -14.65 20.79 14.55
C LYS A 527 -13.37 20.80 15.38
N TRP A 528 -12.52 21.81 15.21
CA TRP A 528 -11.15 21.81 15.73
C TRP A 528 -10.86 23.05 16.59
N PRO A 529 -11.10 22.99 17.91
CA PRO A 529 -10.85 24.10 18.83
C PRO A 529 -9.39 24.57 18.84
N ILE A 530 -8.43 23.65 18.66
CA ILE A 530 -7.00 23.98 18.66
C ILE A 530 -6.61 24.90 17.51
N LEU A 531 -7.25 24.74 16.36
CA LEU A 531 -7.03 25.61 15.21
C LEU A 531 -7.64 27.00 15.40
N LYS A 532 -8.78 27.10 16.10
CA LYS A 532 -9.33 28.42 16.51
C LYS A 532 -8.35 29.15 17.41
N SER A 533 -7.81 28.44 18.40
CA SER A 533 -6.85 29.00 19.35
C SER A 533 -5.60 29.52 18.65
N GLU A 534 -5.06 28.75 17.70
CA GLU A 534 -3.94 29.17 16.85
C GLU A 534 -4.30 30.43 16.04
N ALA A 535 -5.48 30.48 15.42
CA ALA A 535 -5.94 31.63 14.67
C ALA A 535 -6.12 32.88 15.55
N TRP A 536 -6.68 32.74 16.76
CA TRP A 536 -6.83 33.85 17.70
C TRP A 536 -5.49 34.43 18.13
N PHE A 537 -4.50 33.59 18.36
CA PHE A 537 -3.13 34.04 18.63
C PHE A 537 -2.56 34.85 17.45
N VAL A 538 -2.72 34.36 16.21
CA VAL A 538 -2.25 35.07 15.01
C VAL A 538 -2.97 36.41 14.85
N PHE A 539 -4.29 36.47 15.03
CA PHE A 539 -5.05 37.72 14.91
C PHE A 539 -4.71 38.74 15.99
N ALA A 540 -4.48 38.29 17.23
CA ALA A 540 -4.03 39.14 18.33
C ALA A 540 -2.61 39.69 18.11
N LEU A 541 -1.75 38.93 17.41
CA LEU A 541 -0.45 39.40 16.98
C LEU A 541 -0.58 40.42 15.83
N MET A 542 -1.42 40.13 14.83
CA MET A 542 -1.66 41.00 13.69
C MET A 542 -2.20 42.38 14.09
N SER A 543 -3.16 42.40 15.03
CA SER A 543 -3.84 43.62 15.44
C SER A 543 -2.94 44.67 16.10
N ARG A 544 -1.73 44.30 16.52
CA ARG A 544 -0.75 45.22 17.16
C ARG A 544 -0.17 46.26 16.21
N SER A 545 -0.39 46.13 14.90
CA SER A 545 -0.07 47.16 13.91
C SER A 545 -1.31 47.64 13.17
N LYS A 546 -1.25 48.86 12.61
CA LYS A 546 -2.36 49.47 11.86
C LYS A 546 -2.78 48.60 10.67
N ASP A 547 -1.79 48.18 9.87
CA ASP A 547 -1.97 47.27 8.72
C ASP A 547 -2.75 45.99 9.09
N GLY A 548 -2.26 45.22 10.07
CA GLY A 548 -2.90 43.98 10.50
C GLY A 548 -4.23 44.18 11.22
N ALA A 549 -4.41 45.28 11.99
CA ALA A 549 -5.69 45.61 12.60
C ALA A 549 -6.80 45.83 11.56
N GLN A 550 -6.48 46.42 10.41
CA GLN A 550 -7.43 46.58 9.31
C GLN A 550 -7.81 45.22 8.69
N VAL A 551 -6.85 44.31 8.52
CA VAL A 551 -7.15 42.94 8.05
C VAL A 551 -8.06 42.21 9.03
N VAL A 552 -7.74 42.24 10.33
CA VAL A 552 -8.58 41.63 11.38
C VAL A 552 -9.98 42.24 11.42
N ALA A 553 -10.12 43.55 11.18
CA ALA A 553 -11.41 44.20 11.07
C ALA A 553 -12.29 43.59 9.97
N LYS A 554 -11.70 43.36 8.79
CA LYS A 554 -12.38 42.73 7.64
C LYS A 554 -12.74 41.27 7.92
N ILE A 555 -11.85 40.51 8.56
CA ILE A 555 -12.13 39.13 9.02
C ILE A 555 -13.37 39.12 9.91
N LEU A 556 -13.44 40.04 10.88
CA LEU A 556 -14.58 40.15 11.79
C LEU A 556 -15.87 40.63 11.11
N ALA A 557 -15.79 41.25 9.93
CA ALA A 557 -16.99 41.59 9.15
C ALA A 557 -17.61 40.36 8.45
N ILE A 558 -16.88 39.23 8.36
CA ILE A 558 -17.40 37.98 7.80
C ILE A 558 -18.44 37.34 8.75
N SER A 559 -19.49 36.78 8.17
CA SER A 559 -20.57 36.12 8.90
C SER A 559 -20.04 35.06 9.88
N GLY A 560 -20.56 35.06 11.10
CA GLY A 560 -20.15 34.13 12.18
C GLY A 560 -18.83 34.49 12.88
N ALA A 561 -17.94 35.31 12.30
CA ALA A 561 -16.64 35.62 12.90
C ALA A 561 -16.76 36.44 14.20
N MET A 562 -17.62 37.47 14.22
CA MET A 562 -17.88 38.26 15.44
C MET A 562 -18.59 37.46 16.53
N ASP A 563 -19.39 36.46 16.15
CA ASP A 563 -20.07 35.60 17.11
C ASP A 563 -19.06 34.61 17.72
N ALA A 564 -18.18 34.04 16.91
CA ALA A 564 -17.05 33.24 17.38
C ALA A 564 -16.13 34.03 18.34
N LEU A 565 -15.83 35.30 18.02
CA LEU A 565 -15.09 36.19 18.92
C LEU A 565 -15.86 36.45 20.23
N SER A 566 -17.16 36.73 20.14
CA SER A 566 -18.01 36.98 21.30
C SER A 566 -18.03 35.75 22.22
N TYR A 567 -18.13 34.55 21.66
CA TYR A 567 -18.06 33.30 22.39
C TYR A 567 -16.68 33.08 23.04
N ALA A 568 -15.58 33.30 22.31
CA ALA A 568 -14.23 33.14 22.86
C ALA A 568 -13.96 34.07 24.05
N VAL A 569 -14.50 35.30 24.03
CA VAL A 569 -14.38 36.25 25.14
C VAL A 569 -15.30 35.90 26.31
N THR A 570 -16.58 35.63 26.04
CA THR A 570 -17.63 35.56 27.08
C THR A 570 -17.97 34.14 27.54
N GLY A 571 -17.67 33.13 26.73
CA GLY A 571 -18.13 31.74 26.90
C GLY A 571 -19.61 31.53 26.58
N LYS A 572 -20.31 32.53 26.03
CA LYS A 572 -21.76 32.48 25.75
C LYS A 572 -22.02 32.59 24.25
N THR A 573 -22.95 31.77 23.75
CA THR A 573 -23.51 31.89 22.40
C THR A 573 -24.53 33.03 22.36
N THR A 574 -24.73 33.65 21.19
CA THR A 574 -25.68 34.75 20.99
C THR A 574 -27.15 34.32 21.14
N ASN A 575 -27.42 33.01 21.05
CA ASN A 575 -28.66 32.37 21.46
C ASN A 575 -28.40 31.55 22.74
N ASP A 576 -29.21 31.75 23.78
CA ASP A 576 -29.18 31.03 25.07
C ASP A 576 -29.64 29.56 24.91
N GLU A 577 -29.01 28.82 24.00
CA GLU A 577 -29.08 27.36 23.95
C GLU A 577 -27.66 26.85 24.17
N THR A 578 -27.42 26.29 25.36
CA THR A 578 -26.25 25.46 25.62
C THR A 578 -26.15 24.39 24.54
N PRO A 579 -25.10 24.38 23.69
CA PRO A 579 -24.91 23.28 22.77
C PRO A 579 -24.61 22.04 23.62
N GLN A 580 -25.50 21.05 23.58
CA GLN A 580 -25.11 19.69 23.92
C GLN A 580 -24.09 19.28 22.86
N ILE A 581 -22.84 19.10 23.29
CA ILE A 581 -21.83 18.46 22.47
C ILE A 581 -22.28 17.00 22.34
N GLU A 582 -22.99 16.67 21.27
CA GLU A 582 -23.22 15.29 20.89
C GLU A 582 -21.86 14.66 20.59
N GLY A 583 -21.46 13.69 21.42
CA GLY A 583 -20.30 12.83 21.21
C GLY A 583 -20.55 11.81 20.09
N GLY A 584 -20.95 12.29 18.91
CA GLY A 584 -21.00 11.49 17.71
C GLY A 584 -19.59 11.30 17.18
N ALA A 585 -19.04 10.09 17.33
CA ALA A 585 -17.88 9.70 16.54
C ALA A 585 -18.24 9.86 15.04
N PRO A 586 -17.44 10.57 14.24
CA PRO A 586 -17.68 10.63 12.81
C PRO A 586 -17.59 9.22 12.22
N GLU A 587 -18.53 8.84 11.35
CA GLU A 587 -18.35 7.70 10.46
C GLU A 587 -17.10 7.98 9.62
N ILE A 588 -16.09 7.14 9.83
CA ILE A 588 -14.84 7.13 9.08
C ILE A 588 -15.20 6.67 7.66
N PRO A 589 -15.03 7.49 6.61
CA PRO A 589 -15.08 7.01 5.24
C PRO A 589 -13.99 5.95 5.05
N PRO A 590 -14.17 4.94 4.18
CA PRO A 590 -13.29 3.78 4.10
C PRO A 590 -11.82 4.19 3.95
N ALA A 591 -11.00 3.54 4.77
CA ALA A 591 -9.59 3.78 5.08
C ALA A 591 -8.75 4.37 3.94
N ILE A 592 -8.24 5.58 4.17
CA ILE A 592 -6.94 5.99 3.65
C ILE A 592 -5.91 5.38 4.61
N PRO A 593 -4.90 4.62 4.15
CA PRO A 593 -3.83 4.12 5.01
C PRO A 593 -3.26 5.27 5.85
N GLU A 594 -2.95 5.04 7.13
CA GLU A 594 -2.45 6.03 8.10
C GLU A 594 -1.17 6.73 7.61
N GLU A 595 -1.30 7.70 6.72
CA GLU A 595 -0.28 8.71 6.47
C GLU A 595 -0.29 9.65 7.67
N LEU A 596 0.78 9.56 8.48
CA LEU A 596 1.19 10.51 9.52
C LEU A 596 0.06 11.44 9.94
N ALA A 597 -0.68 11.06 10.99
CA ALA A 597 -1.77 11.84 11.56
C ALA A 597 -1.28 13.25 11.98
N LEU A 598 -1.16 14.13 10.99
CA LEU A 598 -0.91 15.56 11.06
C LEU A 598 -2.24 16.32 11.19
N GLU A 599 -3.36 15.57 11.22
CA GLU A 599 -4.67 16.09 11.55
C GLU A 599 -4.68 16.61 12.99
N PRO A 600 -5.39 17.73 13.24
CA PRO A 600 -5.54 18.25 14.59
C PRO A 600 -6.21 17.18 15.46
N GLN A 601 -5.58 16.77 16.56
CA GLN A 601 -6.21 15.82 17.48
C GLN A 601 -7.24 16.52 18.38
N GLN A 602 -8.27 15.77 18.80
CA GLN A 602 -9.21 16.26 19.81
C GLN A 602 -8.50 16.43 21.15
N VAL A 603 -8.79 17.55 21.82
CA VAL A 603 -8.10 18.00 23.03
C VAL A 603 -8.82 17.47 24.27
N ASP A 604 -8.07 17.05 25.30
CA ASP A 604 -8.65 16.64 26.57
C ASP A 604 -9.44 17.78 27.26
N PRO A 605 -10.37 17.49 28.18
CA PRO A 605 -11.19 18.52 28.85
C PRO A 605 -10.41 19.57 29.67
N LYS A 606 -9.28 19.21 30.30
CA LYS A 606 -8.43 20.12 31.10
C LYS A 606 -7.62 21.04 30.20
N GLN A 607 -7.05 20.50 29.12
CA GLN A 607 -6.36 21.28 28.10
C GLN A 607 -7.34 22.23 27.41
N LYS A 608 -8.58 21.79 27.13
CA LYS A 608 -9.66 22.62 26.57
C LYS A 608 -10.02 23.80 27.49
N ALA A 609 -10.06 23.59 28.81
CA ALA A 609 -10.31 24.68 29.77
C ALA A 609 -9.16 25.71 29.83
N ASN A 610 -7.91 25.25 29.77
CA ASN A 610 -6.74 26.14 29.72
C ASN A 610 -6.70 26.93 28.39
N MET A 611 -7.00 26.28 27.27
CA MET A 611 -7.14 26.95 25.97
C MET A 611 -8.21 28.02 25.99
N ALA A 612 -9.40 27.75 26.56
CA ALA A 612 -10.46 28.76 26.67
C ALA A 612 -10.05 29.99 27.52
N LYS A 613 -9.06 29.86 28.41
CA LYS A 613 -8.47 31.00 29.12
C LYS A 613 -7.52 31.78 28.21
N VAL A 614 -6.59 31.09 27.56
CA VAL A 614 -5.62 31.68 26.63
C VAL A 614 -6.33 32.37 25.46
N ASP A 615 -7.38 31.76 24.91
CA ASP A 615 -8.20 32.31 23.85
C ASP A 615 -8.88 33.60 24.30
N ARG A 616 -9.44 33.64 25.51
CA ARG A 616 -10.02 34.87 26.07
C ARG A 616 -8.98 35.98 26.16
N GLU A 617 -7.79 35.68 26.65
CA GLU A 617 -6.69 36.66 26.75
C GLU A 617 -6.26 37.18 25.37
N ASN A 618 -6.04 36.28 24.40
CA ASN A 618 -5.71 36.64 23.02
C ASN A 618 -6.82 37.47 22.37
N CYS A 619 -8.08 37.07 22.50
CA CYS A 619 -9.23 37.80 21.97
C CYS A 619 -9.41 39.18 22.61
N LEU A 620 -9.08 39.34 23.89
CA LEU A 620 -9.10 40.65 24.55
C LEU A 620 -7.99 41.58 24.06
N VAL A 621 -6.78 41.04 23.86
CA VAL A 621 -5.67 41.76 23.22
C VAL A 621 -6.07 42.16 21.80
N LEU A 622 -6.65 41.24 21.04
CA LEU A 622 -7.19 41.49 19.71
C LEU A 622 -8.17 42.65 19.73
N CYS A 623 -9.25 42.57 20.53
CA CYS A 623 -10.26 43.63 20.60
C CYS A 623 -9.65 44.99 20.96
N THR A 624 -8.73 45.02 21.94
CA THR A 624 -8.10 46.25 22.42
C THR A 624 -7.24 46.90 21.34
N GLU A 625 -6.36 46.12 20.71
CA GLU A 625 -5.47 46.62 19.67
C GLU A 625 -6.22 46.96 18.38
N VAL A 626 -7.28 46.23 18.04
CA VAL A 626 -8.16 46.57 16.91
C VAL A 626 -8.86 47.92 17.14
N VAL A 627 -9.39 48.19 18.33
CA VAL A 627 -10.01 49.49 18.65
C VAL A 627 -8.98 50.63 18.64
N LYS A 628 -7.75 50.35 19.08
CA LYS A 628 -6.66 51.34 19.16
C LYS A 628 -6.07 51.68 17.78
N ASN A 629 -5.87 50.68 16.93
CA ASN A 629 -5.16 50.82 15.65
C ASN A 629 -6.13 50.93 14.44
N GLY A 630 -7.42 50.61 14.61
CA GLY A 630 -8.44 50.58 13.56
C GLY A 630 -9.12 51.93 13.30
N GLU A 631 -8.35 52.92 12.82
CA GLU A 631 -8.82 54.29 12.56
C GLU A 631 -9.97 54.40 11.52
N THR A 632 -10.23 53.34 10.73
CA THR A 632 -11.20 53.30 9.62
C THR A 632 -12.41 52.38 9.84
N GLN A 633 -12.65 51.93 11.07
CA GLN A 633 -13.72 50.97 11.37
C GLN A 633 -15.11 51.58 11.52
N GLU A 634 -16.15 50.80 11.21
CA GLU A 634 -17.54 51.19 11.45
C GLU A 634 -17.82 51.36 12.95
N SER A 635 -18.52 52.45 13.32
CA SER A 635 -18.85 52.76 14.72
C SER A 635 -19.51 51.60 15.45
N LYS A 636 -20.40 50.85 14.78
CA LYS A 636 -21.10 49.70 15.37
C LYS A 636 -20.15 48.55 15.73
N GLN A 637 -19.14 48.29 14.90
CA GLN A 637 -18.14 47.26 15.16
C GLN A 637 -17.26 47.66 16.34
N VAL A 638 -16.80 48.92 16.38
CA VAL A 638 -16.01 49.47 17.49
C VAL A 638 -16.77 49.41 18.82
N ASP A 639 -18.06 49.75 18.82
CA ASP A 639 -18.90 49.70 20.02
C ASP A 639 -19.08 48.26 20.52
N ARG A 640 -19.25 47.29 19.62
CA ARG A 640 -19.32 45.87 19.96
C ARG A 640 -18.00 45.38 20.56
N LEU A 641 -16.86 45.75 19.99
CA LEU A 641 -15.54 45.41 20.52
C LEU A 641 -15.30 46.03 21.91
N ARG A 642 -15.64 47.30 22.13
CA ARG A 642 -15.56 47.97 23.45
C ARG A 642 -16.42 47.26 24.50
N SER A 643 -17.63 46.82 24.12
CA SER A 643 -18.50 46.03 24.99
C SER A 643 -17.85 44.69 25.37
N LEU A 644 -17.25 43.99 24.41
CA LEU A 644 -16.53 42.73 24.66
C LEU A 644 -15.30 42.93 25.57
N ILE A 645 -14.54 44.02 25.40
CA ILE A 645 -13.41 44.36 26.27
C ILE A 645 -13.89 44.50 27.73
N ARG A 646 -14.96 45.26 27.95
CA ARG A 646 -15.53 45.44 29.31
C ARG A 646 -15.95 44.10 29.90
N GLN A 647 -16.77 43.33 29.18
CA GLN A 647 -17.29 42.05 29.66
C GLN A 647 -16.19 41.02 29.94
N GLY A 648 -15.21 40.88 29.03
CA GLY A 648 -14.11 39.93 29.23
C GLY A 648 -13.16 40.33 30.35
N THR A 649 -12.92 41.64 30.56
CA THR A 649 -12.10 42.13 31.69
C THR A 649 -12.77 41.83 33.03
N GLU A 650 -14.09 42.00 33.13
CA GLU A 650 -14.86 41.63 34.33
C GLU A 650 -14.78 40.12 34.63
N LEU A 651 -14.81 39.27 33.59
CA LEU A 651 -14.70 37.82 33.75
C LEU A 651 -13.30 37.35 34.16
N LEU A 652 -12.24 38.06 33.74
CA LEU A 652 -10.88 37.80 34.22
C LEU A 652 -10.69 38.27 35.67
N GLY A 653 -11.30 39.40 36.05
CA GLY A 653 -11.25 39.93 37.42
C GLY A 653 -11.96 39.04 38.44
N LYS A 654 -13.16 38.54 38.13
CA LYS A 654 -13.94 37.65 39.03
C LYS A 654 -13.25 36.31 39.32
N LYS A 655 -12.43 35.81 38.39
CA LYS A 655 -11.65 34.57 38.55
C LYS A 655 -10.31 34.74 39.29
N ALA A 656 -9.89 35.99 39.56
CA ALA A 656 -8.70 36.26 40.37
C ALA A 656 -9.02 36.39 41.87
N GLU A 657 -10.32 36.51 42.22
CA GLU A 657 -10.85 36.60 43.58
C GLU A 657 -11.39 35.25 44.12
N GLU A 658 -11.53 34.24 43.24
CA GLU A 658 -11.76 32.82 43.55
C GLU A 658 -10.43 32.05 43.48
#